data_AF-A0A9E2MXZ1-F1
#
_entry.id   AF-A0A9E2MXZ1-F1
#
_cell.length_a   1.000
_cell.length_b   1.000
_cell.length_c   1.000
_cell.angle_alpha   90.00
_cell.angle_beta   90.00
_cell.angle_gamma   90.00
#
_symmetry.space_group_name_H-M   'P 1'
#
loop_
_entity.id
_entity.type
_entity.pdbx_description
1 polymer ?
#
loop_
_entity_poly.entity_id
_entity_poly.type
_entity_poly.pdbx_seq_one_letter_code
_entity_poly.pdbx_strand_id
1 'polypeptide(L)'
;SGCDPAPLLPGSADGTAAARAQVEAFCGTAAPGQFALSGDTIGFSGSPSDFGYRRFVLHHARLAVAAGGVDALLLGSEMRGLTTLRDETDAFPFVEQLCELAEGVRSIVGPATKITYGADWSEYFGHHPADGSGDVWFHLDSLWAHPDIDAVGIDNYLPLSDWRDGDHAGGNPDGFAGPYDPQGLRASIAGGEGFDWHYPTFVDRAARERVPITDGAHGRPWVFRPKDVLNWWANPHHDRPGGVETATPTAWAPMSKPVWFTELGCPAVDKGPNQPNVFPDPKSAESALPWFSSGGRSDLAQARFLAAHGSFWDPDAEDFEPGNNPLSPLYGGRMVDWSHAFAWAWDARPYPALPLRADRWADHANWHYGHWLNGRLGAPTVGDLINAILADHGLPAADVDGCGGSVEGYVIDEPTSARAALEPLIDLFGLAVLERLDRLEFRAEGYSTSAAIAVEEMVSDGETAVTETVRTPDHQLPAEAVLSFRSALADYQAVSVRQRRFGAPGSRQQAIGFPGVLEAGQGRALAADWLRRRWSDRERISFSLPQPSAGIEPGAIIRVPASGNGADFLVVEVEDGLARKVTAREITRAAPAPWRSGNPALGTLAAPVVGQPLALFLDLPSNASAEAPQERFRVAAWQKPWKSQAVYASPEATGFALRTTLGQPADIGALVEPLPPGPVGRIDHGAALTVEFFGAEAASVSRNQLLNGANVAALRSAAGGFEILQFEAAEEIAPDIWRLTGLLRGQLGTEDQMGAEAGAHLVILDEAVGPAGLAPGEEGLALNWRVGPTGADFSSASFLGLAETGGVRALLPLSPVHLRATPDGEGGVTLGWIRRSRLDADSWTPSDIPLGEAREEYSVEIAAAGGGSAVRSVVVTEAAFAYPAALIAADFGVVPAEIDVTVRQLSVAAGWGIPATRRL
;
A
#
# COMPACT_ATOMS: atom_id res chain seq x y z
N SER A 1 -7.48 23.47 20.82
CA SER A 1 -8.48 24.34 21.49
C SER A 1 -7.87 24.84 22.79
N GLY A 2 -7.79 26.16 23.00
CA GLY A 2 -7.25 26.78 24.22
C GLY A 2 -8.36 27.25 25.18
N CYS A 3 -8.03 28.14 26.11
CA CYS A 3 -9.02 28.79 26.97
C CYS A 3 -9.95 29.74 26.19
N ASP A 4 -11.12 30.05 26.74
CA ASP A 4 -12.07 31.01 26.20
C ASP A 4 -12.38 32.13 27.21
N PRO A 5 -12.16 33.41 26.87
CA PRO A 5 -11.46 33.90 25.68
C PRO A 5 -9.96 33.51 25.67
N ALA A 6 -9.41 33.30 24.48
CA ALA A 6 -8.02 32.91 24.28
C ALA A 6 -7.02 33.99 24.75
N PRO A 7 -5.73 33.64 24.99
CA PRO A 7 -4.70 34.61 25.31
C PRO A 7 -4.65 35.76 24.30
N LEU A 8 -4.30 36.95 24.78
CA LEU A 8 -4.24 38.21 24.01
C LEU A 8 -5.60 38.73 23.48
N LEU A 9 -6.71 38.07 23.77
CA LEU A 9 -8.05 38.59 23.50
C LEU A 9 -8.61 39.38 24.69
N PRO A 10 -9.50 40.38 24.45
CA PRO A 10 -10.18 41.09 25.53
C PRO A 10 -10.92 40.14 26.47
N GLY A 11 -10.61 40.21 27.77
CA GLY A 11 -11.22 39.33 28.78
C GLY A 11 -10.65 37.92 28.84
N SER A 12 -9.44 37.70 28.29
CA SER A 12 -8.70 36.43 28.37
C SER A 12 -8.75 35.80 29.75
N ALA A 13 -8.93 34.47 29.79
CA ALA A 13 -8.87 33.70 31.03
C ALA A 13 -7.43 33.44 31.51
N ASP A 14 -6.43 33.55 30.62
CA ASP A 14 -5.01 33.39 30.97
C ASP A 14 -4.59 34.34 32.11
N GLY A 15 -3.83 33.81 33.07
CA GLY A 15 -3.43 34.53 34.28
C GLY A 15 -4.55 34.69 35.32
N THR A 16 -5.62 33.89 35.24
CA THR A 16 -6.77 33.96 36.17
C THR A 16 -7.24 32.58 36.62
N ALA A 17 -7.98 32.54 37.74
CA ALA A 17 -8.62 31.31 38.24
C ALA A 17 -9.58 30.64 37.24
N ALA A 18 -10.08 31.40 36.25
CA ALA A 18 -10.93 30.85 35.22
C ALA A 18 -10.17 29.90 34.27
N ALA A 19 -8.89 30.16 33.99
CA ALA A 19 -8.07 29.28 33.15
C ALA A 19 -7.95 27.89 33.78
N ARG A 20 -7.61 27.82 35.08
CA ARG A 20 -7.55 26.56 35.83
C ARG A 20 -8.87 25.79 35.78
N ALA A 21 -9.98 26.46 36.08
CA ALA A 21 -11.30 25.82 36.04
C ALA A 21 -11.67 25.28 34.65
N GLN A 22 -11.30 25.99 33.57
CA GLN A 22 -11.52 25.52 32.19
C GLN A 22 -10.64 24.32 31.84
N VAL A 23 -9.36 24.33 32.24
CA VAL A 23 -8.44 23.22 32.03
C VAL A 23 -8.89 21.97 32.78
N GLU A 24 -9.27 22.10 34.05
CA GLU A 24 -9.80 20.99 34.86
C GLU A 24 -11.08 20.40 34.24
N ALA A 25 -11.98 21.27 33.75
CA ALA A 25 -13.19 20.84 33.06
C ALA A 25 -12.89 20.09 31.75
N PHE A 26 -11.89 20.54 30.97
CA PHE A 26 -11.43 19.85 29.76
C PHE A 26 -10.81 18.48 30.07
N CYS A 27 -10.00 18.40 31.12
CA CYS A 27 -9.34 17.16 31.52
C CYS A 27 -10.32 16.11 32.06
N GLY A 28 -11.38 16.54 32.73
CA GLY A 28 -12.37 15.64 33.34
C GLY A 28 -11.85 14.97 34.61
N THR A 29 -12.59 13.98 35.11
CA THR A 29 -12.35 13.36 36.43
C THR A 29 -12.10 11.85 36.36
N ALA A 30 -11.90 11.32 35.16
CA ALA A 30 -11.63 9.92 34.94
C ALA A 30 -10.35 9.44 35.65
N ALA A 31 -10.42 8.25 36.25
CA ALA A 31 -9.35 7.62 37.03
C ALA A 31 -8.94 6.25 36.45
N PRO A 32 -7.67 5.82 36.59
CA PRO A 32 -7.16 4.57 36.02
C PRO A 32 -7.95 3.30 36.37
N GLY A 33 -8.48 3.24 37.60
CA GLY A 33 -9.27 2.11 38.10
C GLY A 33 -10.68 1.99 37.50
N GLN A 34 -11.12 2.97 36.73
CA GLN A 34 -12.44 2.96 36.08
C GLN A 34 -12.45 2.29 34.71
N PHE A 35 -11.29 1.84 34.22
CA PHE A 35 -11.15 1.20 32.92
C PHE A 35 -10.80 -0.28 33.07
N ALA A 36 -11.59 -1.14 32.45
CA ALA A 36 -11.40 -2.59 32.47
C ALA A 36 -11.70 -3.20 31.10
N LEU A 37 -10.98 -4.27 30.74
CA LEU A 37 -11.25 -5.03 29.54
C LEU A 37 -12.59 -5.76 29.68
N SER A 38 -13.45 -5.62 28.67
CA SER A 38 -14.77 -6.24 28.57
C SER A 38 -14.90 -6.86 27.18
N GLY A 39 -14.54 -8.14 27.05
CA GLY A 39 -14.41 -8.80 25.75
C GLY A 39 -13.27 -8.20 24.93
N ASP A 40 -13.60 -7.67 23.76
CA ASP A 40 -12.72 -6.97 22.81
C ASP A 40 -12.75 -5.44 22.96
N THR A 41 -13.41 -4.91 23.99
CA THR A 41 -13.55 -3.46 24.23
C THR A 41 -13.06 -3.05 25.61
N ILE A 42 -12.71 -1.77 25.79
CA ILE A 42 -12.42 -1.21 27.12
C ILE A 42 -13.68 -0.56 27.68
N GLY A 43 -14.23 -1.16 28.74
CA GLY A 43 -15.35 -0.61 29.49
C GLY A 43 -14.89 0.53 30.41
N PHE A 44 -15.73 1.55 30.55
CA PHE A 44 -15.54 2.68 31.48
C PHE A 44 -16.66 2.72 32.52
N SER A 45 -16.31 2.70 33.81
CA SER A 45 -17.27 2.69 34.94
C SER A 45 -17.46 4.05 35.62
N GLY A 46 -16.80 5.11 35.14
CA GLY A 46 -16.99 6.48 35.60
C GLY A 46 -18.28 7.12 35.05
N SER A 47 -18.41 8.44 35.22
CA SER A 47 -19.60 9.17 34.75
C SER A 47 -19.75 9.05 33.22
N PRO A 48 -20.91 8.61 32.69
CA PRO A 48 -21.12 8.51 31.24
C PRO A 48 -21.01 9.84 30.50
N SER A 49 -21.19 10.97 31.21
CA SER A 49 -21.07 12.33 30.67
C SER A 49 -19.66 12.90 30.67
N ASP A 50 -18.69 12.21 31.30
CA ASP A 50 -17.30 12.63 31.28
C ASP A 50 -16.67 12.24 29.94
N PHE A 51 -16.42 13.21 29.07
CA PHE A 51 -15.68 13.03 27.80
C PHE A 51 -14.33 13.75 27.84
N GLY A 52 -13.79 13.97 29.04
CA GLY A 52 -12.57 14.72 29.24
C GLY A 52 -11.31 14.02 28.71
N TYR A 53 -10.25 14.80 28.58
CA TYR A 53 -8.96 14.35 28.05
C TYR A 53 -8.37 13.15 28.80
N ARG A 54 -8.50 13.11 30.14
CA ARG A 54 -8.04 11.99 30.95
C ARG A 54 -8.73 10.69 30.56
N ARG A 55 -10.03 10.74 30.26
CA ARG A 55 -10.78 9.55 29.83
C ARG A 55 -10.22 9.01 28.51
N PHE A 56 -9.93 9.90 27.56
CA PHE A 56 -9.37 9.54 26.27
C PHE A 56 -8.01 8.86 26.42
N VAL A 57 -7.07 9.45 27.16
CA VAL A 57 -5.71 8.91 27.30
C VAL A 57 -5.67 7.62 28.12
N LEU A 58 -6.39 7.54 29.25
CA LEU A 58 -6.44 6.32 30.08
C LEU A 58 -7.11 5.14 29.36
N HIS A 59 -8.09 5.42 28.49
CA HIS A 59 -8.68 4.41 27.62
C HIS A 59 -7.64 3.84 26.65
N HIS A 60 -6.83 4.69 26.00
CA HIS A 60 -5.76 4.25 25.10
C HIS A 60 -4.65 3.51 25.81
N ALA A 61 -4.29 3.91 27.04
CA ALA A 61 -3.35 3.16 27.88
C ALA A 61 -3.84 1.72 28.14
N ARG A 62 -5.15 1.53 28.37
CA ARG A 62 -5.74 0.19 28.52
C ARG A 62 -5.84 -0.58 27.21
N LEU A 63 -6.11 0.09 26.09
CA LEU A 63 -6.06 -0.53 24.77
C LEU A 63 -4.66 -1.05 24.45
N ALA A 64 -3.61 -0.26 24.77
CA ALA A 64 -2.22 -0.69 24.61
C ALA A 64 -1.93 -1.98 25.40
N VAL A 65 -2.37 -2.05 26.66
CA VAL A 65 -2.24 -3.28 27.47
C VAL A 65 -3.03 -4.44 26.85
N ALA A 66 -4.25 -4.21 26.38
CA ALA A 66 -5.10 -5.23 25.77
C ALA A 66 -4.51 -5.76 24.44
N ALA A 67 -3.79 -4.92 23.69
CA ALA A 67 -3.09 -5.29 22.47
C ALA A 67 -1.79 -6.09 22.69
N GLY A 68 -1.40 -6.33 23.96
CA GLY A 68 -0.17 -7.04 24.32
C GLY A 68 0.97 -6.16 24.81
N GLY A 69 0.74 -4.84 24.92
CA GLY A 69 1.75 -3.84 25.28
C GLY A 69 2.23 -3.03 24.08
N VAL A 70 2.89 -1.90 24.35
CA VAL A 70 3.56 -1.03 23.37
C VAL A 70 4.90 -0.57 23.95
N ASP A 71 5.85 -0.23 23.09
CA ASP A 71 7.17 0.25 23.54
C ASP A 71 7.11 1.68 24.10
N ALA A 72 6.23 2.53 23.55
CA ALA A 72 6.05 3.91 23.99
C ALA A 72 4.59 4.39 23.88
N LEU A 73 4.22 5.37 24.70
CA LEU A 73 2.93 6.05 24.69
C LEU A 73 3.12 7.56 24.88
N LEU A 74 2.57 8.36 23.98
CA LEU A 74 2.54 9.82 24.10
C LEU A 74 1.28 10.27 24.87
N LEU A 75 1.46 11.15 25.86
CA LEU A 75 0.36 11.74 26.62
C LEU A 75 -0.44 12.77 25.82
N GLY A 76 0.14 13.30 24.74
CA GLY A 76 -0.37 14.32 23.84
C GLY A 76 0.74 14.85 22.92
N SER A 77 0.35 15.61 21.89
CA SER A 77 1.27 16.35 21.00
C SER A 77 0.76 17.76 20.74
N GLU A 78 1.66 18.74 20.68
CA GLU A 78 1.44 20.13 20.23
C GLU A 78 0.25 20.87 20.89
N MET A 79 -0.04 20.57 22.16
CA MET A 79 -1.14 21.17 22.91
C MET A 79 -0.78 22.56 23.47
N ARG A 80 0.00 23.35 22.71
CA ARG A 80 0.53 24.68 23.05
C ARG A 80 -0.50 25.62 23.66
N GLY A 81 -1.69 25.65 23.06
CA GLY A 81 -2.80 26.49 23.52
C GLY A 81 -3.35 26.11 24.89
N LEU A 82 -2.91 24.98 25.48
CA LEU A 82 -3.24 24.54 26.83
C LEU A 82 -2.01 24.54 27.75
N THR A 83 -0.86 24.05 27.28
CA THR A 83 0.39 23.95 28.06
C THR A 83 0.89 25.32 28.54
N THR A 84 0.67 26.37 27.75
CA THR A 84 1.11 27.73 28.11
C THR A 84 0.09 28.54 28.92
N LEU A 85 -1.07 27.96 29.27
CA LEU A 85 -2.08 28.68 30.05
C LEU A 85 -1.66 28.82 31.51
N ARG A 86 -1.75 30.04 32.03
CA ARG A 86 -1.45 30.38 33.41
C ARG A 86 -2.72 30.57 34.24
N ASP A 87 -2.65 30.21 35.51
CA ASP A 87 -3.66 30.61 36.50
C ASP A 87 -3.31 31.93 37.19
N GLU A 88 -4.07 32.35 38.20
CA GLU A 88 -3.85 33.59 38.94
C GLU A 88 -2.56 33.64 39.77
N THR A 89 -1.84 32.53 39.85
CA THR A 89 -0.56 32.39 40.56
C THR A 89 0.63 32.17 39.62
N ASP A 90 0.41 32.32 38.31
CA ASP A 90 1.37 32.00 37.24
C ASP A 90 1.76 30.50 37.20
N ALA A 91 0.95 29.61 37.79
CA ALA A 91 1.10 28.17 37.61
C ALA A 91 0.47 27.70 36.29
N PHE A 92 0.88 26.54 35.79
CA PHE A 92 0.47 25.98 34.50
C PHE A 92 -0.45 24.76 34.67
N PRO A 93 -1.78 24.92 34.79
CA PRO A 93 -2.67 23.86 35.25
C PRO A 93 -2.72 22.65 34.31
N PHE A 94 -2.52 22.84 33.00
CA PHE A 94 -2.53 21.71 32.08
C PHE A 94 -1.26 20.86 32.20
N VAL A 95 -0.11 21.48 32.48
CA VAL A 95 1.14 20.75 32.75
C VAL A 95 1.01 19.94 34.04
N GLU A 96 0.39 20.49 35.08
CA GLU A 96 0.05 19.75 36.30
C GLU A 96 -0.85 18.53 36.00
N GLN A 97 -1.87 18.72 35.16
CA GLN A 97 -2.73 17.62 34.72
C GLN A 97 -1.99 16.57 33.89
N LEU A 98 -1.00 16.95 33.07
CA LEU A 98 -0.15 16.00 32.35
C LEU A 98 0.74 15.18 33.30
N CYS A 99 1.27 15.79 34.36
CA CYS A 99 2.02 15.06 35.40
C CYS A 99 1.14 14.01 36.09
N GLU A 100 -0.06 14.39 36.55
CA GLU A 100 -1.00 13.43 37.15
C GLU A 100 -1.42 12.33 36.16
N LEU A 101 -1.57 12.68 34.88
CA LEU A 101 -1.91 11.73 33.84
C LEU A 101 -0.76 10.76 33.56
N ALA A 102 0.50 11.21 33.63
CA ALA A 102 1.68 10.36 33.53
C ALA A 102 1.67 9.26 34.61
N GLU A 103 1.40 9.61 35.87
CA GLU A 103 1.24 8.65 36.97
C GLU A 103 0.10 7.65 36.69
N GLY A 104 -1.04 8.18 36.23
CA GLY A 104 -2.21 7.37 35.89
C GLY A 104 -1.93 6.37 34.78
N VAL A 105 -1.28 6.80 33.70
CA VAL A 105 -0.86 5.95 32.59
C VAL A 105 0.18 4.93 33.07
N ARG A 106 1.21 5.34 33.82
CA ARG A 106 2.23 4.44 34.36
C ARG A 106 1.62 3.30 35.18
N SER A 107 0.61 3.60 36.00
CA SER A 107 -0.09 2.59 36.79
C SER A 107 -0.81 1.53 35.96
N ILE A 108 -1.14 1.84 34.70
CA ILE A 108 -1.81 0.94 33.75
C ILE A 108 -0.79 0.14 32.93
N VAL A 109 0.16 0.83 32.28
CA VAL A 109 1.08 0.23 31.29
C VAL A 109 2.34 -0.37 31.91
N GLY A 110 2.62 -0.05 33.18
CA GLY A 110 3.80 -0.53 33.89
C GLY A 110 5.10 0.16 33.46
N PRO A 111 6.25 -0.28 34.01
CA PRO A 111 7.55 0.38 33.81
C PRO A 111 8.23 0.06 32.46
N ALA A 112 7.74 -0.95 31.72
CA ALA A 112 8.34 -1.36 30.45
C ALA A 112 7.98 -0.41 29.29
N THR A 113 6.76 0.12 29.30
CA THR A 113 6.28 1.08 28.29
C THR A 113 6.86 2.45 28.57
N LYS A 114 7.50 3.10 27.59
CA LYS A 114 8.00 4.48 27.74
C LYS A 114 6.87 5.50 27.66
N ILE A 115 6.95 6.58 28.43
CA ILE A 115 5.95 7.65 28.43
C ILE A 115 6.61 8.99 28.15
N THR A 116 6.05 9.76 27.23
CA THR A 116 6.50 11.13 26.93
C THR A 116 5.33 12.02 26.48
N TYR A 117 5.62 13.29 26.18
CA TYR A 117 4.74 14.26 25.55
C TYR A 117 5.47 14.84 24.33
N GLY A 118 4.79 14.97 23.19
CA GLY A 118 5.34 15.58 21.98
C GLY A 118 5.17 17.10 22.05
N ALA A 119 6.20 17.81 22.50
CA ALA A 119 6.14 19.26 22.52
C ALA A 119 6.42 19.84 21.13
N ASP A 120 5.62 20.81 20.70
CA ASP A 120 5.93 21.57 19.48
C ASP A 120 7.34 22.20 19.57
N TRP A 121 8.07 22.21 18.45
CA TRP A 121 9.43 22.78 18.37
C TRP A 121 9.57 24.22 18.89
N SER A 122 8.47 24.98 18.94
CA SER A 122 8.40 26.34 19.45
C SER A 122 7.82 26.46 20.86
N GLU A 123 7.53 25.36 21.56
CA GLU A 123 7.13 25.35 22.98
C GLU A 123 8.11 24.63 23.92
N TYR A 124 8.82 23.59 23.46
CA TYR A 124 9.56 22.68 24.35
C TYR A 124 10.59 23.40 25.26
N PHE A 125 11.20 24.47 24.74
CA PHE A 125 12.33 25.16 25.35
C PHE A 125 11.93 26.22 26.38
N GLY A 126 10.66 26.63 26.40
CA GLY A 126 10.15 27.67 27.30
C GLY A 126 9.01 28.47 26.69
N HIS A 127 8.24 29.14 27.57
CA HIS A 127 7.15 30.03 27.22
C HIS A 127 7.59 31.48 27.41
N HIS A 128 7.41 32.28 26.35
CA HIS A 128 7.76 33.70 26.29
C HIS A 128 6.51 34.51 25.89
N PRO A 129 5.66 34.94 26.85
CA PRO A 129 4.45 35.69 26.55
C PRO A 129 4.72 36.97 25.74
N ALA A 130 4.01 37.15 24.63
CA ALA A 130 4.07 38.37 23.82
C ALA A 130 3.20 39.52 24.37
N ASP A 131 2.94 39.53 25.69
CA ASP A 131 2.11 40.51 26.40
C ASP A 131 2.91 41.72 26.93
N GLY A 132 4.24 41.72 26.72
CA GLY A 132 5.14 42.77 27.17
C GLY A 132 5.62 42.63 28.61
N SER A 133 5.28 41.54 29.31
CA SER A 133 5.81 41.20 30.63
C SER A 133 7.33 41.05 30.66
N GLY A 134 7.90 40.52 29.57
CA GLY A 134 9.30 40.09 29.52
C GLY A 134 9.53 38.76 30.22
N ASP A 135 8.45 38.03 30.54
CA ASP A 135 8.49 36.74 31.21
C ASP A 135 9.23 35.67 30.39
N VAL A 136 9.98 34.83 31.11
CA VAL A 136 10.54 33.58 30.59
C VAL A 136 10.15 32.47 31.56
N TRP A 137 9.39 31.49 31.09
CA TRP A 137 8.94 30.36 31.91
C TRP A 137 9.36 29.03 31.30
N PHE A 138 10.10 28.22 32.02
CA PHE A 138 10.35 26.82 31.65
C PHE A 138 9.16 25.94 32.08
N HIS A 139 7.98 26.30 31.58
CA HIS A 139 6.67 25.80 32.01
C HIS A 139 6.51 24.27 31.95
N LEU A 140 7.24 23.58 31.06
CA LEU A 140 7.20 22.12 30.93
C LEU A 140 8.19 21.37 31.84
N ASP A 141 9.06 22.06 32.57
CA ASP A 141 10.11 21.42 33.37
C ASP A 141 9.57 20.51 34.46
N SER A 142 8.40 20.80 35.02
CA SER A 142 7.74 19.91 35.98
C SER A 142 7.38 18.56 35.36
N LEU A 143 6.91 18.56 34.10
CA LEU A 143 6.64 17.36 33.32
C LEU A 143 7.95 16.67 32.91
N TRP A 144 8.93 17.42 32.41
CA TRP A 144 10.23 16.87 32.02
C TRP A 144 11.03 16.31 33.19
N ALA A 145 10.86 16.82 34.40
CA ALA A 145 11.47 16.26 35.60
C ALA A 145 10.66 15.10 36.20
N HIS A 146 9.39 14.92 35.80
CA HIS A 146 8.49 13.94 36.40
C HIS A 146 9.05 12.51 36.28
N PRO A 147 9.07 11.69 37.34
CA PRO A 147 9.71 10.36 37.32
C PRO A 147 9.07 9.38 36.32
N ASP A 148 7.79 9.57 35.98
CA ASP A 148 7.08 8.72 35.03
C ASP A 148 7.24 9.13 33.56
N ILE A 149 7.90 10.27 33.27
CA ILE A 149 8.25 10.67 31.91
C ILE A 149 9.66 10.16 31.59
N ASP A 150 9.82 9.44 30.49
CA ASP A 150 11.09 8.78 30.15
C ASP A 150 12.01 9.65 29.27
N ALA A 151 11.45 10.58 28.49
CA ALA A 151 12.19 11.41 27.53
C ALA A 151 11.54 12.80 27.37
N VAL A 152 12.29 13.75 26.81
CA VAL A 152 11.75 15.03 26.32
C VAL A 152 11.34 14.81 24.86
N GLY A 153 10.05 14.80 24.55
CA GLY A 153 9.57 14.67 23.18
C GLY A 153 9.47 16.04 22.49
N ILE A 154 9.99 16.12 21.26
CA ILE A 154 9.94 17.33 20.43
C ILE A 154 9.41 16.97 19.04
N ASP A 155 8.37 17.67 18.59
CA ASP A 155 7.89 17.65 17.22
C ASP A 155 8.75 18.64 16.42
N ASN A 156 9.85 18.14 15.87
CA ASN A 156 10.98 18.91 15.36
C ASN A 156 10.77 19.37 13.91
N TYR A 157 10.20 20.56 13.78
CA TYR A 157 10.01 21.26 12.51
C TYR A 157 10.85 22.55 12.37
N LEU A 158 12.03 22.57 12.98
CA LEU A 158 12.93 23.73 12.96
C LEU A 158 13.45 24.03 11.54
N PRO A 159 13.42 25.29 11.07
CA PRO A 159 13.81 25.63 9.70
C PRO A 159 15.29 25.41 9.45
N LEU A 160 15.69 24.79 8.33
CA LEU A 160 17.10 24.55 8.00
C LEU A 160 17.63 25.45 6.87
N SER A 161 16.85 26.41 6.38
CA SER A 161 17.23 27.25 5.23
C SER A 161 16.49 28.59 5.20
N ASP A 162 17.07 29.62 4.57
CA ASP A 162 16.41 30.88 4.14
C ASP A 162 16.68 31.14 2.64
N TRP A 163 16.66 30.07 1.83
CA TRP A 163 16.90 30.14 0.39
C TRP A 163 15.82 30.92 -0.35
N ARG A 164 16.23 31.76 -1.31
CA ARG A 164 15.34 32.59 -2.16
C ARG A 164 15.71 32.45 -3.63
N ASP A 165 14.77 32.80 -4.53
CA ASP A 165 15.01 32.69 -5.99
C ASP A 165 16.22 33.49 -6.46
N GLY A 166 16.50 34.63 -5.83
CA GLY A 166 17.67 35.45 -6.14
C GLY A 166 19.00 34.78 -5.82
N ASP A 167 19.02 33.81 -4.91
CA ASP A 167 20.24 33.13 -4.47
C ASP A 167 20.80 32.16 -5.53
N HIS A 168 20.00 31.81 -6.55
CA HIS A 168 20.51 31.06 -7.70
C HIS A 168 21.64 31.80 -8.44
N ALA A 169 21.74 33.12 -8.31
CA ALA A 169 22.87 33.90 -8.83
C ALA A 169 24.17 33.72 -8.01
N GLY A 170 24.17 32.87 -6.98
CA GLY A 170 25.26 32.69 -6.02
C GLY A 170 25.27 33.77 -4.94
N GLY A 171 26.13 33.59 -3.93
CA GLY A 171 26.28 34.57 -2.84
C GLY A 171 25.15 34.53 -1.82
N ASN A 172 24.51 33.38 -1.61
CA ASN A 172 23.62 33.18 -0.47
C ASN A 172 24.37 33.53 0.83
N PRO A 173 23.79 34.32 1.74
CA PRO A 173 24.49 34.82 2.92
C PRO A 173 24.89 33.73 3.93
N ASP A 174 24.25 32.56 3.85
CA ASP A 174 24.52 31.41 4.72
C ASP A 174 25.45 30.39 4.04
N GLY A 175 25.99 30.72 2.86
CA GLY A 175 26.97 29.89 2.15
C GLY A 175 26.39 28.74 1.33
N PHE A 176 25.06 28.63 1.23
CA PHE A 176 24.41 27.58 0.44
C PHE A 176 24.76 27.71 -1.05
N ALA A 177 25.07 26.59 -1.69
CA ALA A 177 25.25 26.50 -3.15
C ALA A 177 23.94 26.24 -3.91
N GLY A 178 22.90 25.78 -3.21
CA GLY A 178 21.57 25.49 -3.74
C GLY A 178 20.54 25.36 -2.60
N PRO A 179 19.23 25.29 -2.90
CA PRO A 179 18.17 25.23 -1.87
C PRO A 179 18.22 24.00 -0.96
N TYR A 180 18.89 22.93 -1.40
CA TYR A 180 18.97 21.64 -0.73
C TYR A 180 20.42 21.17 -0.56
N ASP A 181 21.34 22.12 -0.43
CA ASP A 181 22.75 21.88 -0.18
C ASP A 181 22.93 21.05 1.10
N PRO A 182 23.48 19.81 1.02
CA PRO A 182 23.61 18.93 2.17
C PRO A 182 24.41 19.56 3.33
N GLN A 183 25.50 20.26 3.01
CA GLN A 183 26.38 20.87 4.02
C GLN A 183 25.69 22.06 4.70
N GLY A 184 25.02 22.90 3.90
CA GLY A 184 24.26 24.05 4.41
C GLY A 184 23.11 23.62 5.33
N LEU A 185 22.34 22.61 4.92
CA LEU A 185 21.23 22.07 5.73
C LEU A 185 21.75 21.48 7.05
N ARG A 186 22.82 20.69 7.01
CA ARG A 186 23.45 20.10 8.21
C ARG A 186 23.96 21.17 9.17
N ALA A 187 24.67 22.18 8.66
CA ALA A 187 25.17 23.29 9.47
C ALA A 187 24.03 24.09 10.13
N SER A 188 22.86 24.14 9.49
CA SER A 188 21.69 24.88 9.97
C SER A 188 20.92 24.17 11.08
N ILE A 189 21.23 22.91 11.42
CA ILE A 189 20.59 22.18 12.53
C ILE A 189 20.87 22.88 13.86
N ALA A 190 22.12 23.33 14.07
CA ALA A 190 22.55 24.10 15.24
C ALA A 190 23.04 25.51 14.84
N GLY A 191 22.35 26.13 13.88
CA GLY A 191 22.70 27.44 13.31
C GLY A 191 21.54 28.10 12.56
N GLY A 192 21.74 29.31 12.05
CA GLY A 192 20.77 30.03 11.22
C GLY A 192 19.53 30.53 11.98
N GLU A 193 18.36 30.49 11.34
CA GLU A 193 17.11 30.97 11.94
C GLU A 193 16.74 30.18 13.19
N GLY A 194 16.44 30.85 14.30
CA GLY A 194 16.12 30.20 15.58
C GLY A 194 17.34 29.76 16.40
N PHE A 195 18.56 30.06 15.92
CA PHE A 195 19.80 29.90 16.67
C PHE A 195 20.62 31.19 16.66
N ASP A 196 21.08 31.61 15.49
CA ASP A 196 21.90 32.81 15.33
C ASP A 196 21.04 34.07 15.27
N TRP A 197 19.92 34.00 14.55
CA TRP A 197 19.07 35.14 14.24
C TRP A 197 17.59 34.76 14.09
N HIS A 198 16.72 35.76 14.07
CA HIS A 198 15.29 35.62 13.78
C HIS A 198 14.77 36.83 12.98
N TYR A 199 13.54 36.72 12.48
CA TYR A 199 12.81 37.83 11.86
C TYR A 199 11.72 38.34 12.81
N PRO A 200 11.77 39.61 13.26
CA PRO A 200 10.73 40.18 14.12
C PRO A 200 9.37 40.27 13.43
N THR A 201 9.36 40.60 12.14
CA THR A 201 8.14 40.73 11.34
C THR A 201 8.27 40.06 9.96
N PHE A 202 7.13 39.88 9.30
CA PHE A 202 7.11 39.43 7.91
C PHE A 202 7.77 40.43 6.94
N VAL A 203 7.72 41.73 7.23
CA VAL A 203 8.39 42.76 6.42
C VAL A 203 9.90 42.55 6.47
N ASP A 204 10.45 42.32 7.66
CA ASP A 204 11.87 42.04 7.87
C ASP A 204 12.28 40.74 7.15
N ARG A 205 11.43 39.70 7.25
CA ARG A 205 11.64 38.45 6.50
C ARG A 205 11.73 38.71 5.00
N ALA A 206 10.76 39.44 4.42
CA ALA A 206 10.74 39.75 3.00
C ALA A 206 11.99 40.52 2.54
N ALA A 207 12.47 41.46 3.37
CA ALA A 207 13.68 42.25 3.11
C ALA A 207 15.00 41.51 3.44
N ARG A 208 14.95 40.36 4.10
CA ARG A 208 16.10 39.64 4.68
C ARG A 208 16.82 40.42 5.79
N GLU A 209 16.08 41.20 6.57
CA GLU A 209 16.59 41.97 7.71
C GLU A 209 16.60 41.11 8.97
N ARG A 210 17.74 40.45 9.23
CA ARG A 210 17.91 39.48 10.33
C ARG A 210 18.34 40.19 11.62
N VAL A 211 17.78 39.77 12.75
CA VAL A 211 18.17 40.27 14.07
C VAL A 211 18.83 39.15 14.88
N PRO A 212 20.02 39.36 15.49
CA PRO A 212 20.69 38.33 16.28
C PRO A 212 19.86 37.94 17.50
N ILE A 213 19.86 36.65 17.86
CA ILE A 213 19.25 36.17 19.11
C ILE A 213 20.27 36.36 20.23
N THR A 214 19.94 37.20 21.21
CA THR A 214 20.80 37.53 22.36
C THR A 214 20.00 37.55 23.65
N ASP A 215 20.68 37.33 24.78
CA ASP A 215 20.10 37.43 26.14
C ASP A 215 20.62 38.67 26.90
N GLY A 216 21.06 39.69 26.15
CA GLY A 216 21.58 40.95 26.70
C GLY A 216 22.55 40.75 27.89
N ALA A 217 22.15 41.24 29.06
CA ALA A 217 22.98 41.26 30.27
C ALA A 217 23.17 39.88 30.93
N HIS A 218 22.29 38.91 30.69
CA HIS A 218 22.35 37.58 31.32
C HIS A 218 23.29 36.61 30.56
N GLY A 219 23.55 36.87 29.28
CA GLY A 219 24.55 36.13 28.50
C GLY A 219 24.21 34.66 28.25
N ARG A 220 22.94 34.26 28.37
CA ARG A 220 22.45 32.89 28.10
C ARG A 220 21.47 32.88 26.90
N PRO A 221 21.94 33.16 25.68
CA PRO A 221 21.08 33.27 24.51
C PRO A 221 20.29 31.99 24.19
N TRP A 222 20.77 30.82 24.65
CA TRP A 222 20.10 29.53 24.48
C TRP A 222 18.66 29.50 25.02
N VAL A 223 18.34 30.35 26.01
CA VAL A 223 16.97 30.50 26.55
C VAL A 223 15.98 30.95 25.46
N PHE A 224 16.45 31.69 24.45
CA PHE A 224 15.63 32.20 23.34
C PHE A 224 15.89 31.48 22.01
N ARG A 225 16.71 30.41 22.01
CA ARG A 225 17.09 29.68 20.80
C ARG A 225 16.38 28.32 20.75
N PRO A 226 15.25 28.20 20.03
CA PRO A 226 14.56 26.92 19.88
C PRO A 226 15.39 25.83 19.19
N LYS A 227 16.50 26.16 18.53
CA LYS A 227 17.45 25.17 17.98
C LYS A 227 18.54 24.73 18.94
N ASP A 228 18.75 25.46 20.04
CA ASP A 228 19.86 25.21 20.96
C ASP A 228 19.51 24.12 21.98
N VAL A 229 19.12 22.95 21.45
CA VAL A 229 18.75 21.75 22.23
C VAL A 229 19.88 21.37 23.19
N LEU A 230 21.14 21.51 22.75
CA LEU A 230 22.30 21.20 23.57
C LEU A 230 22.41 22.07 24.81
N ASN A 231 22.40 23.40 24.67
CA ASN A 231 22.55 24.25 25.83
C ASN A 231 21.29 24.23 26.71
N TRP A 232 20.10 24.07 26.14
CA TRP A 232 18.89 23.83 26.92
C TRP A 232 19.05 22.56 27.77
N TRP A 233 19.39 21.44 27.16
CA TRP A 233 19.54 20.15 27.84
C TRP A 233 20.65 20.13 28.91
N ALA A 234 21.75 20.84 28.66
CA ALA A 234 22.96 20.79 29.48
C ALA A 234 23.01 21.79 30.66
N ASN A 235 22.08 22.75 30.76
CA ASN A 235 22.14 23.83 31.75
C ASN A 235 20.98 23.80 32.75
N PRO A 236 21.18 24.35 33.97
CA PRO A 236 20.09 24.58 34.90
C PRO A 236 19.14 25.66 34.36
N HIS A 237 17.84 25.42 34.50
CA HIS A 237 16.80 26.34 34.05
C HIS A 237 16.38 27.25 35.20
N HIS A 238 16.19 28.54 34.89
CA HIS A 238 15.78 29.55 35.84
C HIS A 238 14.71 30.44 35.20
N ASP A 239 13.51 30.44 35.78
CA ASP A 239 12.44 31.31 35.32
C ASP A 239 12.81 32.79 35.49
N ARG A 240 12.16 33.65 34.69
CA ARG A 240 12.40 35.09 34.68
C ARG A 240 11.10 35.88 34.70
N PRO A 241 10.30 35.85 35.80
CA PRO A 241 9.15 36.73 35.94
C PRO A 241 9.57 38.20 35.82
N GLY A 242 8.89 38.95 34.96
CA GLY A 242 9.23 40.33 34.62
C GLY A 242 10.62 40.50 33.99
N GLY A 243 11.18 39.44 33.40
CA GLY A 243 12.52 39.41 32.83
C GLY A 243 13.66 39.28 33.85
N VAL A 244 13.38 38.95 35.12
CA VAL A 244 14.39 38.83 36.18
C VAL A 244 14.60 37.38 36.60
N GLU A 245 15.80 36.86 36.39
CA GLU A 245 16.19 35.49 36.74
C GLU A 245 15.99 35.17 38.24
N THR A 246 15.25 34.09 38.52
CA THR A 246 15.05 33.57 39.87
C THR A 246 16.33 32.91 40.39
N ALA A 247 16.59 33.04 41.69
CA ALA A 247 17.77 32.43 42.31
C ALA A 247 17.70 30.89 42.35
N THR A 248 16.50 30.33 42.46
CA THR A 248 16.26 28.89 42.51
C THR A 248 15.98 28.37 41.10
N PRO A 249 16.69 27.32 40.64
CA PRO A 249 16.36 26.70 39.36
C PRO A 249 15.03 25.94 39.44
N THR A 250 14.48 25.60 38.28
CA THR A 250 13.29 24.76 38.17
C THR A 250 13.58 23.30 38.58
N ALA A 251 12.60 22.41 38.41
CA ALA A 251 12.76 20.99 38.66
C ALA A 251 13.69 20.27 37.66
N TRP A 252 14.03 20.90 36.53
CA TRP A 252 14.88 20.27 35.52
C TRP A 252 16.29 20.00 36.06
N ALA A 253 16.69 18.73 35.98
CA ALA A 253 18.06 18.32 36.22
C ALA A 253 18.81 18.26 34.89
N PRO A 254 19.90 19.02 34.70
CA PRO A 254 20.66 19.01 33.46
C PRO A 254 21.08 17.60 33.05
N MET A 255 20.95 17.29 31.77
CA MET A 255 21.33 16.01 31.18
C MET A 255 20.57 14.78 31.70
N SER A 256 19.45 14.97 32.41
CA SER A 256 18.78 13.88 33.14
C SER A 256 17.98 12.91 32.27
N LYS A 257 17.52 13.34 31.09
CA LYS A 257 16.72 12.52 30.16
C LYS A 257 17.17 12.70 28.72
N PRO A 258 16.99 11.69 27.86
CA PRO A 258 17.20 11.85 26.42
C PRO A 258 16.08 12.71 25.81
N VAL A 259 16.38 13.25 24.63
CA VAL A 259 15.47 13.95 23.72
C VAL A 259 15.06 12.97 22.63
N TRP A 260 13.76 12.89 22.38
CA TRP A 260 13.16 12.15 21.27
C TRP A 260 12.59 13.15 20.28
N PHE A 261 12.76 12.89 18.99
CA PHE A 261 12.00 13.62 17.98
C PHE A 261 10.72 12.84 17.70
N THR A 262 9.65 13.21 18.40
CA THR A 262 8.33 12.57 18.31
C THR A 262 7.68 12.79 16.94
N GLU A 263 8.06 13.88 16.28
CA GLU A 263 7.89 14.10 14.85
C GLU A 263 9.16 14.72 14.26
N LEU A 264 9.51 14.35 13.04
CA LEU A 264 10.62 14.93 12.28
C LEU A 264 10.30 14.90 10.78
N GLY A 265 10.40 16.04 10.11
CA GLY A 265 10.31 16.05 8.65
C GLY A 265 10.09 17.43 8.08
N CYS A 266 10.00 17.49 6.75
CA CYS A 266 9.56 18.69 6.04
C CYS A 266 8.61 18.28 4.90
N PRO A 267 7.79 19.21 4.39
CA PRO A 267 6.90 18.92 3.29
C PRO A 267 7.69 18.66 2.00
N ALA A 268 7.12 17.87 1.09
CA ALA A 268 7.67 17.64 -0.24
C ALA A 268 7.34 18.81 -1.19
N VAL A 269 7.70 20.03 -0.78
CA VAL A 269 7.44 21.29 -1.48
C VAL A 269 8.75 22.00 -1.76
N ASP A 270 8.80 22.76 -2.85
CA ASP A 270 9.88 23.69 -3.14
C ASP A 270 10.23 24.52 -1.90
N LYS A 271 11.51 24.51 -1.50
CA LYS A 271 12.02 25.14 -0.26
C LYS A 271 11.31 24.71 1.03
N GLY A 272 10.81 23.47 1.12
CA GLY A 272 10.29 22.87 2.36
C GLY A 272 11.14 23.13 3.62
N PRO A 273 12.49 22.99 3.56
CA PRO A 273 13.37 23.30 4.68
C PRO A 273 13.30 24.74 5.21
N ASN A 274 12.77 25.71 4.45
CA ASN A 274 12.59 27.08 4.94
C ASN A 274 11.50 27.19 6.02
N GLN A 275 10.51 26.30 5.99
CA GLN A 275 9.42 26.27 6.97
C GLN A 275 8.84 24.84 7.04
N PRO A 276 9.52 23.94 7.77
CA PRO A 276 9.20 22.50 7.74
C PRO A 276 7.83 22.12 8.30
N ASN A 277 7.18 22.98 9.10
CA ASN A 277 5.91 22.67 9.75
C ASN A 277 4.67 22.86 8.84
N VAL A 278 4.79 23.55 7.69
CA VAL A 278 3.61 23.91 6.88
C VAL A 278 3.55 23.19 5.54
N PHE A 279 2.33 22.93 5.06
CA PHE A 279 2.08 22.57 3.66
C PHE A 279 0.68 23.01 3.20
N PRO A 280 0.42 23.07 1.89
CA PRO A 280 -0.91 23.37 1.37
C PRO A 280 -1.92 22.28 1.75
N ASP A 281 -2.77 22.57 2.73
CA ASP A 281 -3.94 21.77 3.08
C ASP A 281 -5.12 22.70 3.36
N PRO A 282 -6.04 22.93 2.40
CA PRO A 282 -7.16 23.86 2.57
C PRO A 282 -8.06 23.61 3.79
N LYS A 283 -7.94 22.44 4.45
CA LYS A 283 -8.70 22.08 5.65
C LYS A 283 -7.95 22.34 6.96
N SER A 284 -6.64 22.61 6.90
CA SER A 284 -5.80 22.89 8.06
C SER A 284 -5.75 24.38 8.36
N ALA A 285 -5.76 24.73 9.66
CA ALA A 285 -5.46 26.10 10.10
C ALA A 285 -4.01 26.51 9.82
N GLU A 286 -3.11 25.53 9.62
CA GLU A 286 -1.69 25.74 9.30
C GLU A 286 -1.41 25.63 7.79
N SER A 287 -2.44 25.76 6.95
CA SER A 287 -2.30 25.74 5.51
C SER A 287 -1.46 26.91 4.99
N ALA A 288 -0.20 26.65 4.66
CA ALA A 288 0.67 27.64 4.04
C ALA A 288 1.66 26.99 3.07
N LEU A 289 2.23 27.82 2.21
CA LEU A 289 3.44 27.46 1.46
C LEU A 289 4.67 27.80 2.30
N PRO A 290 5.72 26.96 2.27
CA PRO A 290 6.99 27.32 2.89
C PRO A 290 7.49 28.67 2.38
N TRP A 291 8.24 29.39 3.21
CA TRP A 291 8.69 30.74 2.88
C TRP A 291 9.39 30.79 1.52
N PHE A 292 8.91 31.70 0.66
CA PHE A 292 9.41 31.95 -0.69
C PHE A 292 9.27 30.77 -1.67
N SER A 293 8.51 29.73 -1.32
CA SER A 293 8.24 28.59 -2.20
C SER A 293 7.49 29.00 -3.46
N SER A 294 7.81 28.37 -4.59
CA SER A 294 7.03 28.42 -5.81
C SER A 294 5.73 27.57 -5.75
N GLY A 295 5.54 26.80 -4.67
CA GLY A 295 4.47 25.81 -4.51
C GLY A 295 4.57 24.59 -5.42
N GLY A 296 5.74 24.37 -6.02
CA GLY A 296 6.03 23.13 -6.75
C GLY A 296 6.31 21.98 -5.77
N ARG A 297 6.03 20.74 -6.17
CA ARG A 297 6.47 19.56 -5.41
C ARG A 297 7.99 19.43 -5.48
N SER A 298 8.62 18.98 -4.39
CA SER A 298 10.06 18.69 -4.36
C SER A 298 10.34 17.55 -3.39
N ASP A 299 10.48 16.33 -3.92
CA ASP A 299 10.81 15.17 -3.10
C ASP A 299 12.27 15.24 -2.58
N LEU A 300 13.17 15.87 -3.34
CA LEU A 300 14.56 16.10 -2.91
C LEU A 300 14.64 16.96 -1.65
N ALA A 301 13.71 17.91 -1.48
CA ALA A 301 13.66 18.76 -0.29
C ALA A 301 13.54 17.92 0.99
N GLN A 302 12.59 16.98 0.98
CA GLN A 302 12.33 16.07 2.09
C GLN A 302 13.49 15.09 2.29
N ALA A 303 14.01 14.50 1.21
CA ALA A 303 15.13 13.56 1.28
C ALA A 303 16.39 14.20 1.90
N ARG A 304 16.76 15.41 1.44
CA ARG A 304 17.95 16.13 1.96
C ARG A 304 17.75 16.66 3.38
N PHE A 305 16.53 17.07 3.75
CA PHE A 305 16.21 17.45 5.12
C PHE A 305 16.44 16.28 6.09
N LEU A 306 15.86 15.11 5.79
CA LEU A 306 16.01 13.93 6.64
C LEU A 306 17.46 13.42 6.66
N ALA A 307 18.15 13.42 5.52
CA ALA A 307 19.55 13.05 5.45
C ALA A 307 20.46 13.97 6.28
N ALA A 308 20.18 15.28 6.30
CA ALA A 308 20.93 16.22 7.13
C ALA A 308 20.77 15.91 8.63
N HIS A 309 19.56 15.58 9.08
CA HIS A 309 19.33 15.15 10.46
C HIS A 309 20.04 13.82 10.77
N GLY A 310 19.96 12.83 9.88
CA GLY A 310 20.67 11.56 10.06
C GLY A 310 22.18 11.75 10.21
N SER A 311 22.80 12.47 9.29
CA SER A 311 24.23 12.79 9.33
C SER A 311 24.65 13.56 10.61
N PHE A 312 23.77 14.40 11.15
CA PHE A 312 24.09 15.21 12.34
C PHE A 312 23.91 14.45 13.66
N TRP A 313 22.86 13.62 13.77
CA TRP A 313 22.44 13.00 15.03
C TRP A 313 22.88 11.54 15.19
N ASP A 314 23.04 10.81 14.08
CA ASP A 314 23.33 9.38 14.07
C ASP A 314 24.81 9.12 14.38
N PRO A 315 25.14 8.39 15.46
CA PRO A 315 26.53 8.01 15.75
C PRO A 315 27.21 7.15 14.69
N ASP A 316 26.44 6.47 13.84
CA ASP A 316 26.96 5.60 12.79
C ASP A 316 27.21 6.35 11.47
N ALA A 317 26.84 7.64 11.38
CA ALA A 317 27.16 8.48 10.22
C ALA A 317 28.67 8.76 10.13
N GLU A 318 29.21 8.75 8.90
CA GLU A 318 30.65 8.92 8.64
C GLU A 318 31.18 10.28 9.15
N ASP A 319 30.35 11.32 9.06
CA ASP A 319 30.68 12.68 9.46
C ASP A 319 30.07 13.06 10.82
N PHE A 320 29.72 12.08 11.65
CA PHE A 320 29.17 12.34 12.98
C PHE A 320 30.18 13.04 13.91
N GLU A 321 29.74 14.12 14.56
CA GLU A 321 30.53 14.89 15.51
C GLU A 321 30.01 14.67 16.95
N PRO A 322 30.75 13.99 17.84
CA PRO A 322 30.28 13.68 19.20
C PRO A 322 29.90 14.89 20.05
N GLY A 323 30.49 16.06 19.77
CA GLY A 323 30.17 17.30 20.47
C GLY A 323 28.76 17.84 20.16
N ASN A 324 28.20 17.49 19.01
CA ASN A 324 26.86 17.91 18.61
C ASN A 324 25.76 17.09 19.29
N ASN A 325 26.03 15.82 19.59
CA ASN A 325 25.12 14.92 20.30
C ASN A 325 25.87 14.17 21.44
N PRO A 326 26.19 14.86 22.54
CA PRO A 326 27.05 14.32 23.60
C PRO A 326 26.36 13.24 24.43
N LEU A 327 27.18 12.46 25.15
CA LEU A 327 26.70 11.46 26.12
C LEU A 327 26.32 12.11 27.45
N SER A 328 25.20 11.70 28.02
CA SER A 328 24.84 12.02 29.40
C SER A 328 25.69 11.24 30.40
N PRO A 329 26.27 11.90 31.42
CA PRO A 329 26.89 11.19 32.53
C PRO A 329 25.87 10.53 33.46
N LEU A 330 24.57 10.85 33.35
CA LEU A 330 23.51 10.37 34.26
C LEU A 330 22.89 9.05 33.80
N TYR A 331 22.65 8.87 32.50
CA TYR A 331 22.04 7.65 31.94
C TYR A 331 22.93 6.94 30.90
N GLY A 332 24.08 7.50 30.52
CA GLY A 332 25.06 6.85 29.64
C GLY A 332 24.69 6.79 28.15
N GLY A 333 23.54 7.35 27.74
CA GLY A 333 23.12 7.48 26.35
C GLY A 333 23.36 8.89 25.80
N ARG A 334 23.06 9.12 24.51
CA ARG A 334 23.21 10.43 23.85
C ARG A 334 22.04 11.37 24.15
N MET A 335 22.32 12.67 24.11
CA MET A 335 21.32 13.74 24.30
C MET A 335 20.10 13.53 23.41
N VAL A 336 20.27 13.43 22.10
CA VAL A 336 19.23 13.03 21.16
C VAL A 336 19.38 11.53 20.93
N ASP A 337 18.34 10.78 21.27
CA ASP A 337 18.26 9.36 20.96
C ASP A 337 17.72 9.19 19.54
N TRP A 338 18.65 9.07 18.58
CA TRP A 338 18.31 8.93 17.16
C TRP A 338 17.45 7.72 16.84
N SER A 339 17.51 6.66 17.66
CA SER A 339 16.63 5.49 17.50
C SER A 339 15.15 5.80 17.78
N HIS A 340 14.87 6.95 18.43
CA HIS A 340 13.54 7.49 18.72
C HIS A 340 13.31 8.84 18.02
N ALA A 341 13.79 8.95 16.77
CA ALA A 341 13.42 10.01 15.84
C ALA A 341 12.40 9.49 14.82
N PHE A 342 11.14 9.93 14.95
CA PHE A 342 10.02 9.42 14.17
C PHE A 342 9.73 10.33 12.99
N ALA A 343 9.96 9.84 11.77
CA ALA A 343 9.71 10.62 10.58
C ALA A 343 8.20 10.82 10.35
N TRP A 344 7.77 12.08 10.26
CA TRP A 344 6.43 12.44 9.84
C TRP A 344 6.42 12.50 8.31
N ALA A 345 5.58 11.76 7.57
CA ALA A 345 4.63 10.73 8.05
C ALA A 345 4.61 9.49 7.15
N TRP A 346 4.18 8.36 7.70
CA TRP A 346 3.81 7.17 6.94
C TRP A 346 2.30 6.92 7.01
N ASP A 347 1.61 6.97 5.88
CA ASP A 347 0.18 6.70 5.81
C ASP A 347 -0.11 5.20 5.80
N ALA A 348 -1.18 4.77 6.47
CA ALA A 348 -1.64 3.38 6.41
C ALA A 348 -2.32 3.04 5.06
N ARG A 349 -2.80 4.05 4.32
CA ARG A 349 -3.37 3.85 2.98
C ARG A 349 -2.26 3.43 2.01
N PRO A 350 -2.45 2.36 1.22
CA PRO A 350 -1.40 1.87 0.34
C PRO A 350 -1.13 2.88 -0.80
N TYR A 351 0.14 3.09 -1.10
CA TYR A 351 0.56 3.77 -2.32
C TYR A 351 0.56 2.78 -3.51
N PRO A 352 0.10 3.15 -4.72
CA PRO A 352 -0.38 4.47 -5.14
C PRO A 352 -1.89 4.67 -4.98
N ALA A 353 -2.60 3.79 -4.26
CA ALA A 353 -4.04 3.98 -4.04
C ALA A 353 -4.29 5.37 -3.44
N LEU A 354 -3.59 5.77 -2.39
CA LEU A 354 -3.35 7.19 -2.10
C LEU A 354 -2.14 7.62 -2.95
N PRO A 355 -2.26 8.62 -3.85
CA PRO A 355 -3.34 9.60 -3.99
C PRO A 355 -4.44 9.25 -5.02
N LEU A 356 -4.38 8.14 -5.74
CA LEU A 356 -5.22 7.89 -6.93
C LEU A 356 -6.73 7.73 -6.67
N ARG A 357 -7.16 7.20 -5.52
CA ARG A 357 -8.58 6.97 -5.18
C ARG A 357 -9.25 8.21 -4.60
N ALA A 358 -9.30 9.26 -5.42
CA ALA A 358 -10.03 10.48 -5.13
C ALA A 358 -11.55 10.25 -4.90
N ASP A 359 -12.08 9.10 -5.35
CA ASP A 359 -13.45 8.64 -5.07
C ASP A 359 -13.67 8.20 -3.61
N ARG A 360 -12.59 7.90 -2.88
CA ARG A 360 -12.64 7.42 -1.49
C ARG A 360 -12.12 8.44 -0.48
N TRP A 361 -11.11 9.22 -0.83
CA TRP A 361 -10.40 10.07 0.11
C TRP A 361 -10.45 11.53 -0.31
N ALA A 362 -11.07 12.37 0.53
CA ALA A 362 -11.29 13.78 0.24
C ALA A 362 -10.03 14.65 0.41
N ASP A 363 -8.96 14.12 1.02
CA ASP A 363 -7.65 14.72 1.27
C ASP A 363 -6.58 14.19 0.30
N HIS A 364 -6.96 13.43 -0.73
CA HIS A 364 -6.02 12.74 -1.62
C HIS A 364 -4.96 13.67 -2.26
N ALA A 365 -5.33 14.93 -2.50
CA ALA A 365 -4.45 15.92 -3.10
C ALA A 365 -3.28 16.33 -2.18
N ASN A 366 -3.44 16.18 -0.86
CA ASN A 366 -2.45 16.59 0.13
C ASN A 366 -1.18 15.73 0.04
N TRP A 367 -1.29 14.46 -0.37
CA TRP A 367 -0.13 13.57 -0.56
C TRP A 367 0.95 14.21 -1.44
N HIS A 368 0.58 14.96 -2.48
CA HIS A 368 1.54 15.57 -3.41
C HIS A 368 2.48 16.58 -2.76
N TYR A 369 2.10 17.17 -1.62
CA TYR A 369 2.82 18.30 -1.01
C TYR A 369 3.14 18.10 0.47
N GLY A 370 2.38 17.30 1.22
CA GLY A 370 2.67 17.08 2.63
C GLY A 370 3.79 16.07 2.86
N HIS A 371 3.97 15.74 4.13
CA HIS A 371 5.12 15.01 4.66
C HIS A 371 5.12 13.50 4.39
N TRP A 372 4.09 12.95 3.76
CA TRP A 372 3.97 11.51 3.51
C TRP A 372 5.16 10.91 2.75
N LEU A 373 5.71 9.82 3.28
CA LEU A 373 6.87 9.12 2.73
C LEU A 373 6.50 7.96 1.79
N ASN A 374 5.24 7.51 1.81
CA ASN A 374 4.76 6.42 0.96
C ASN A 374 5.01 6.72 -0.52
N GLY A 375 5.75 5.84 -1.20
CA GLY A 375 6.15 6.02 -2.60
C GLY A 375 7.35 6.95 -2.82
N ARG A 376 7.78 7.73 -1.82
CA ARG A 376 8.94 8.63 -1.90
C ARG A 376 10.20 8.06 -1.26
N LEU A 377 10.08 7.34 -0.14
CA LEU A 377 11.24 6.83 0.60
C LEU A 377 12.13 5.90 -0.24
N GLY A 378 11.53 5.15 -1.17
CA GLY A 378 12.26 4.28 -2.10
C GLY A 378 12.71 4.94 -3.41
N ALA A 379 12.40 6.22 -3.62
CA ALA A 379 12.76 6.94 -4.84
C ALA A 379 14.20 7.49 -4.72
N PRO A 380 15.14 7.10 -5.59
CA PRO A 380 16.52 7.57 -5.49
C PRO A 380 16.62 9.07 -5.85
N THR A 381 17.53 9.77 -5.16
CA THR A 381 18.00 11.05 -5.69
C THR A 381 18.78 10.81 -6.98
N VAL A 382 18.88 11.81 -7.84
CA VAL A 382 19.67 11.68 -9.08
C VAL A 382 21.14 11.38 -8.75
N GLY A 383 21.67 11.95 -7.66
CA GLY A 383 23.03 11.68 -7.20
C GLY A 383 23.25 10.22 -6.79
N ASP A 384 22.34 9.65 -6.00
CA ASP A 384 22.42 8.25 -5.57
C ASP A 384 22.33 7.31 -6.78
N LEU A 385 21.45 7.62 -7.74
CA LEU A 385 21.33 6.85 -8.97
C LEU A 385 22.61 6.90 -9.82
N ILE A 386 23.27 8.06 -9.91
CA ILE A 386 24.57 8.19 -10.60
C ILE A 386 25.60 7.26 -9.97
N ASN A 387 25.73 7.30 -8.64
CA ASN A 387 26.70 6.46 -7.92
C ASN A 387 26.35 4.96 -8.00
N ALA A 388 25.07 4.60 -8.02
CA ALA A 388 24.63 3.23 -8.27
C ALA A 388 25.04 2.74 -9.68
N ILE A 389 24.80 3.56 -10.72
CA ILE A 389 25.22 3.23 -12.10
C ILE A 389 26.74 3.09 -12.21
N LEU A 390 27.51 4.01 -11.59
CA LEU A 390 28.97 3.91 -11.57
C LEU A 390 29.44 2.61 -10.90
N ALA A 391 28.84 2.24 -9.77
CA ALA A 391 29.14 1.01 -9.05
C ALA A 391 28.83 -0.24 -9.88
N ASP A 392 27.69 -0.29 -10.58
CA ASP A 392 27.31 -1.39 -11.48
C ASP A 392 28.33 -1.59 -12.63
N HIS A 393 29.02 -0.51 -13.02
CA HIS A 393 30.08 -0.53 -14.02
C HIS A 393 31.50 -0.68 -13.44
N GLY A 394 31.64 -0.87 -12.12
CA GLY A 394 32.93 -1.03 -11.44
C GLY A 394 33.77 0.25 -11.37
N LEU A 395 33.13 1.42 -11.43
CA LEU A 395 33.76 2.73 -11.32
C LEU A 395 33.67 3.27 -9.89
N PRO A 396 34.63 4.13 -9.46
CA PRO A 396 34.58 4.76 -8.15
C PRO A 396 33.38 5.70 -8.03
N ALA A 397 32.91 5.92 -6.80
CA ALA A 397 31.87 6.90 -6.51
C ALA A 397 32.32 8.32 -6.90
N ALA A 398 31.37 9.08 -7.42
CA ALA A 398 31.51 10.49 -7.73
C ALA A 398 30.98 11.36 -6.58
N ASP A 399 31.44 12.60 -6.55
CA ASP A 399 30.84 13.67 -5.76
C ASP A 399 29.51 14.08 -6.41
N VAL A 400 28.42 14.00 -5.66
CA VAL A 400 27.05 14.22 -6.17
C VAL A 400 26.25 15.19 -5.29
N ASP A 401 26.91 15.90 -4.38
CA ASP A 401 26.23 16.84 -3.46
C ASP A 401 25.57 17.99 -4.21
N GLY A 402 26.15 18.39 -5.34
CA GLY A 402 25.59 19.42 -6.23
C GLY A 402 24.50 18.93 -7.19
N CYS A 403 24.11 17.64 -7.15
CA CYS A 403 23.05 17.11 -7.99
C CYS A 403 21.67 17.49 -7.46
N GLY A 404 20.85 18.09 -8.32
CA GLY A 404 19.44 18.35 -8.07
C GLY A 404 18.52 17.27 -8.64
N GLY A 405 17.33 17.14 -8.06
CA GLY A 405 16.27 16.25 -8.52
C GLY A 405 16.28 14.82 -7.96
N SER A 406 15.21 14.10 -8.27
CA SER A 406 14.97 12.71 -7.93
C SER A 406 14.24 12.01 -9.09
N VAL A 407 14.24 10.69 -9.10
CA VAL A 407 13.42 9.87 -10.01
C VAL A 407 12.72 8.76 -9.22
N GLU A 408 11.61 8.25 -9.73
CA GLU A 408 10.91 7.11 -9.09
C GLU A 408 11.54 5.76 -9.49
N GLY A 409 12.35 5.75 -10.56
CA GLY A 409 13.03 4.55 -11.06
C GLY A 409 13.81 4.83 -12.34
N TYR A 410 14.68 3.89 -12.73
CA TYR A 410 15.50 3.96 -13.94
C TYR A 410 15.74 2.56 -14.48
N VAL A 411 15.58 2.36 -15.79
CA VAL A 411 15.69 1.04 -16.43
C VAL A 411 16.83 1.04 -17.44
N ILE A 412 17.79 0.13 -17.26
CA ILE A 412 18.81 -0.21 -18.25
C ILE A 412 18.49 -1.63 -18.71
N ASP A 413 17.86 -1.75 -19.88
CA ASP A 413 17.32 -3.02 -20.41
C ASP A 413 18.28 -3.73 -21.38
N GLU A 414 19.38 -3.08 -21.76
CA GLU A 414 20.42 -3.63 -22.64
C GLU A 414 21.83 -3.32 -22.10
N PRO A 415 22.84 -4.17 -22.37
CA PRO A 415 24.23 -3.87 -22.02
C PRO A 415 24.70 -2.55 -22.64
N THR A 416 25.18 -1.64 -21.81
CA THR A 416 25.60 -0.30 -22.23
C THR A 416 26.87 0.15 -21.48
N SER A 417 27.40 1.31 -21.85
CA SER A 417 28.50 1.94 -21.10
C SER A 417 27.95 2.83 -19.97
N ALA A 418 28.73 3.04 -18.90
CA ALA A 418 28.37 3.97 -17.84
C ALA A 418 28.02 5.37 -18.39
N ARG A 419 28.79 5.86 -19.36
CA ARG A 419 28.51 7.14 -20.04
C ARG A 419 27.11 7.14 -20.67
N ALA A 420 26.79 6.13 -21.48
CA ALA A 420 25.50 6.06 -22.16
C ALA A 420 24.33 5.87 -21.19
N ALA A 421 24.55 5.18 -20.06
CA ALA A 421 23.57 5.07 -18.99
C ALA A 421 23.34 6.41 -18.25
N LEU A 422 24.37 7.27 -18.14
CA LEU A 422 24.33 8.55 -17.40
C LEU A 422 23.89 9.75 -18.27
N GLU A 423 24.17 9.73 -19.57
CA GLU A 423 23.86 10.83 -20.50
C GLU A 423 22.40 11.32 -20.43
N PRO A 424 21.37 10.45 -20.38
CA PRO A 424 19.98 10.89 -20.23
C PRO A 424 19.73 11.68 -18.95
N LEU A 425 20.38 11.31 -17.84
CA LEU A 425 20.29 12.03 -16.56
C LEU A 425 20.98 13.39 -16.65
N ILE A 426 22.19 13.42 -17.19
CA ILE A 426 23.00 14.63 -17.37
C ILE A 426 22.22 15.68 -18.19
N ASP A 427 21.68 15.27 -19.34
CA ASP A 427 20.94 16.16 -20.24
C ASP A 427 19.63 16.65 -19.62
N LEU A 428 18.83 15.75 -19.04
CA LEU A 428 17.51 16.09 -18.53
C LEU A 428 17.56 16.95 -17.26
N PHE A 429 18.47 16.65 -16.33
CA PHE A 429 18.62 17.39 -15.07
C PHE A 429 19.59 18.57 -15.17
N GLY A 430 20.31 18.73 -16.29
CA GLY A 430 21.22 19.86 -16.52
C GLY A 430 22.42 19.81 -15.60
N LEU A 431 23.10 18.68 -15.63
CA LEU A 431 24.30 18.44 -14.84
C LEU A 431 25.56 18.76 -15.66
N ALA A 432 26.54 19.34 -15.01
CA ALA A 432 27.93 19.39 -15.45
C ALA A 432 28.69 18.23 -14.79
N VAL A 433 29.58 17.60 -15.56
CA VAL A 433 30.49 16.56 -15.08
C VAL A 433 31.90 17.13 -15.09
N LEU A 434 32.52 17.21 -13.93
CA LEU A 434 33.84 17.81 -13.75
C LEU A 434 34.82 16.76 -13.26
N GLU A 435 36.04 16.82 -13.77
CA GLU A 435 37.15 16.01 -13.27
C GLU A 435 37.84 16.77 -12.13
N ARG A 436 37.92 16.14 -10.96
CA ARG A 436 38.77 16.56 -9.85
C ARG A 436 39.95 15.60 -9.73
N LEU A 437 40.94 15.97 -8.92
CA LEU A 437 42.21 15.24 -8.80
C LEU A 437 42.04 13.73 -8.48
N ASP A 438 40.95 13.36 -7.82
CA ASP A 438 40.71 12.00 -7.31
C ASP A 438 39.33 11.41 -7.68
N ARG A 439 38.39 12.21 -8.20
CA ARG A 439 37.01 11.78 -8.49
C ARG A 439 36.33 12.63 -9.56
N LEU A 440 35.22 12.11 -10.08
CA LEU A 440 34.27 12.93 -10.83
C LEU A 440 33.37 13.70 -9.88
N GLU A 441 32.98 14.91 -10.26
CA GLU A 441 31.96 15.72 -9.59
C GLU A 441 30.80 15.94 -10.55
N PHE A 442 29.59 15.58 -10.13
CA PHE A 442 28.35 15.86 -10.82
C PHE A 442 27.58 16.93 -10.07
N ARG A 443 27.27 18.03 -10.75
CA ARG A 443 26.49 19.13 -10.16
C ARG A 443 25.63 19.83 -11.19
N ALA A 444 24.56 20.50 -10.77
CA ALA A 444 23.78 21.35 -11.67
C ALA A 444 24.67 22.47 -12.27
N GLU A 445 24.46 22.82 -13.53
CA GLU A 445 25.29 23.80 -14.28
C GLU A 445 25.42 25.18 -13.60
N GLY A 446 24.43 25.57 -12.80
CA GLY A 446 24.41 26.83 -12.06
C GLY A 446 24.82 26.72 -10.58
N TYR A 447 25.17 25.52 -10.11
CA TYR A 447 25.48 25.25 -8.70
C TYR A 447 26.78 25.95 -8.30
N SER A 448 26.68 26.95 -7.42
CA SER A 448 27.82 27.75 -6.95
C SER A 448 27.47 28.50 -5.67
N THR A 449 28.39 28.49 -4.71
CA THR A 449 28.33 29.35 -3.51
C THR A 449 28.68 30.81 -3.82
N SER A 450 29.46 31.04 -4.89
CA SER A 450 30.01 32.35 -5.25
C SER A 450 29.31 32.98 -6.44
N ALA A 451 29.38 34.31 -6.50
CA ALA A 451 28.99 35.06 -7.71
C ALA A 451 29.91 34.73 -8.88
N ALA A 452 29.45 35.02 -10.11
CA ALA A 452 30.24 34.81 -11.32
C ALA A 452 31.53 35.64 -11.31
N ILE A 453 32.65 35.05 -11.75
CA ILE A 453 33.97 35.69 -11.80
C ILE A 453 33.99 36.68 -12.97
N ALA A 454 34.25 37.96 -12.70
CA ALA A 454 34.41 38.96 -13.76
C ALA A 454 35.78 38.82 -14.45
N VAL A 455 35.76 38.61 -15.76
CA VAL A 455 36.96 38.54 -16.60
C VAL A 455 37.17 39.89 -17.29
N GLU A 456 38.06 40.71 -16.74
CA GLU A 456 38.34 42.08 -17.23
C GLU A 456 39.65 42.18 -18.01
N GLU A 457 40.60 41.27 -17.76
CA GLU A 457 41.91 41.25 -18.40
C GLU A 457 42.06 40.03 -19.30
N MET A 458 42.52 40.24 -20.54
CA MET A 458 42.68 39.20 -21.56
C MET A 458 43.97 39.39 -22.35
N VAL A 459 44.46 38.31 -22.94
CA VAL A 459 45.62 38.30 -23.83
C VAL A 459 45.16 38.58 -25.26
N SER A 460 45.90 39.48 -25.92
CA SER A 460 45.79 39.74 -27.35
C SER A 460 47.08 39.31 -28.03
N ASP A 461 46.98 38.58 -29.14
CA ASP A 461 48.12 38.27 -30.02
C ASP A 461 48.36 39.35 -31.10
N GLY A 462 47.49 40.36 -31.17
CA GLY A 462 47.49 41.43 -32.17
C GLY A 462 47.00 41.03 -33.57
N GLU A 463 46.67 39.75 -33.80
CA GLU A 463 46.19 39.20 -35.07
C GLU A 463 44.73 38.75 -35.01
N THR A 464 44.27 38.28 -33.84
CA THR A 464 42.91 37.78 -33.59
C THR A 464 42.09 38.73 -32.71
N ALA A 465 40.77 38.58 -32.77
CA ALA A 465 39.88 39.32 -31.88
C ALA A 465 40.10 38.87 -30.43
N VAL A 466 40.20 39.82 -29.51
CA VAL A 466 40.42 39.54 -28.07
C VAL A 466 39.30 38.67 -27.49
N THR A 467 38.07 38.87 -27.98
CA THR A 467 36.90 38.05 -27.68
C THR A 467 36.22 37.64 -28.98
N GLU A 468 35.87 36.37 -29.10
CA GLU A 468 35.07 35.83 -30.19
C GLU A 468 33.74 35.30 -29.63
N THR A 469 32.62 35.79 -30.15
CA THR A 469 31.28 35.35 -29.78
C THR A 469 30.60 34.67 -30.96
N VAL A 470 30.18 33.41 -30.78
CA VAL A 470 29.44 32.64 -31.77
C VAL A 470 28.01 32.44 -31.26
N ARG A 471 27.02 32.84 -32.06
CA ARG A 471 25.60 32.73 -31.69
C ARG A 471 24.81 31.92 -32.70
N THR A 472 24.08 30.92 -32.20
CA THR A 472 23.16 30.10 -32.99
C THR A 472 21.91 30.92 -33.37
N PRO A 473 21.52 30.98 -34.66
CA PRO A 473 20.33 31.73 -35.07
C PRO A 473 19.04 31.18 -34.45
N ASP A 474 18.15 32.08 -34.00
CA ASP A 474 16.94 31.71 -33.25
C ASP A 474 16.00 30.73 -34.00
N HIS A 475 15.97 30.73 -35.34
CA HIS A 475 15.14 29.80 -36.13
C HIS A 475 15.70 28.36 -36.18
N GLN A 476 16.94 28.15 -35.72
CA GLN A 476 17.55 26.82 -35.61
C GLN A 476 17.33 26.21 -34.22
N LEU A 477 16.92 27.00 -33.23
CA LEU A 477 16.61 26.56 -31.88
C LEU A 477 15.24 25.84 -31.83
N PRO A 478 15.04 24.90 -30.88
CA PRO A 478 13.77 24.20 -30.74
C PRO A 478 12.66 25.15 -30.28
N ALA A 479 11.50 25.09 -30.94
CA ALA A 479 10.27 25.74 -30.50
C ALA A 479 9.48 24.89 -29.51
N GLU A 480 9.71 23.57 -29.51
CA GLU A 480 9.04 22.60 -28.64
C GLU A 480 10.04 21.54 -28.16
N ALA A 481 9.94 21.20 -26.88
CA ALA A 481 10.60 20.07 -26.24
C ALA A 481 9.57 18.98 -25.96
N VAL A 482 9.90 17.73 -26.31
CA VAL A 482 9.07 16.55 -26.04
C VAL A 482 9.86 15.58 -25.16
N LEU A 483 9.25 15.13 -24.07
CA LEU A 483 9.86 14.19 -23.14
C LEU A 483 8.94 13.00 -22.97
N SER A 484 9.45 11.79 -23.22
CA SER A 484 8.74 10.52 -23.05
C SER A 484 9.39 9.70 -21.93
N PHE A 485 8.60 9.15 -21.02
CA PHE A 485 9.04 8.42 -19.81
C PHE A 485 7.93 7.48 -19.31
N ARG A 486 8.18 6.68 -18.28
CA ARG A 486 7.15 5.86 -17.61
C ARG A 486 6.63 6.56 -16.35
N SER A 487 5.37 6.36 -15.96
CA SER A 487 4.79 6.99 -14.76
C SER A 487 4.22 5.95 -13.80
N ALA A 488 4.69 5.90 -12.54
CA ALA A 488 4.17 4.94 -11.56
C ALA A 488 2.69 5.21 -11.23
N LEU A 489 2.26 6.48 -11.21
CA LEU A 489 0.86 6.85 -10.99
C LEU A 489 -0.07 6.45 -12.16
N ALA A 490 0.49 6.09 -13.31
CA ALA A 490 -0.23 5.59 -14.48
C ALA A 490 0.09 4.12 -14.77
N ASP A 491 0.32 3.31 -13.74
CA ASP A 491 0.60 1.87 -13.86
C ASP A 491 1.81 1.58 -14.76
N TYR A 492 2.86 2.41 -14.61
CA TYR A 492 4.12 2.36 -15.38
C TYR A 492 3.95 2.49 -16.90
N GLN A 493 2.80 2.96 -17.38
CA GLN A 493 2.58 3.22 -18.80
C GLN A 493 3.47 4.37 -19.31
N ALA A 494 3.77 4.33 -20.61
CA ALA A 494 4.50 5.39 -21.30
C ALA A 494 3.66 6.67 -21.36
N VAL A 495 4.22 7.76 -20.84
CA VAL A 495 3.66 9.11 -20.86
C VAL A 495 4.56 9.99 -21.71
N SER A 496 3.97 10.95 -22.43
CA SER A 496 4.72 11.98 -23.15
C SER A 496 4.19 13.36 -22.82
N VAL A 497 5.09 14.25 -22.42
CA VAL A 497 4.79 15.65 -22.14
C VAL A 497 5.47 16.54 -23.17
N ARG A 498 4.87 17.70 -23.40
CA ARG A 498 5.39 18.69 -24.36
C ARG A 498 5.46 20.05 -23.69
N GLN A 499 6.51 20.79 -24.00
CA GLN A 499 6.64 22.18 -23.61
C GLN A 499 6.98 23.04 -24.81
N ARG A 500 6.26 24.15 -24.96
CA ARG A 500 6.42 25.08 -26.09
C ARG A 500 6.99 26.40 -25.63
N ARG A 501 7.87 26.98 -26.44
CA ARG A 501 8.29 28.37 -26.31
C ARG A 501 7.41 29.25 -27.20
N PHE A 502 6.57 30.07 -26.58
CA PHE A 502 5.76 31.04 -27.32
C PHE A 502 6.65 32.10 -27.98
N GLY A 503 6.33 32.47 -29.22
CA GLY A 503 7.08 33.48 -29.98
C GLY A 503 8.39 32.99 -30.60
N ALA A 504 8.69 31.69 -30.56
CA ALA A 504 9.83 31.15 -31.30
C ALA A 504 9.62 31.31 -32.83
N PRO A 505 10.62 31.79 -33.59
CA PRO A 505 10.47 32.05 -35.03
C PRO A 505 10.47 30.79 -35.91
N GLY A 506 10.75 29.62 -35.34
CA GLY A 506 10.78 28.32 -36.03
C GLY A 506 9.75 27.33 -35.50
N SER A 507 9.73 26.12 -36.08
CA SER A 507 8.83 25.01 -35.70
C SER A 507 9.57 23.73 -35.31
N ARG A 508 10.89 23.81 -35.07
CA ARG A 508 11.73 22.66 -34.72
C ARG A 508 11.28 22.05 -33.38
N GLN A 509 11.28 20.72 -33.34
CA GLN A 509 11.02 19.95 -32.14
C GLN A 509 12.30 19.21 -31.74
N GLN A 510 12.54 19.10 -30.43
CA GLN A 510 13.57 18.22 -29.87
C GLN A 510 12.92 17.25 -28.90
N ALA A 511 13.26 15.96 -29.01
CA ALA A 511 12.66 14.91 -28.20
C ALA A 511 13.72 14.10 -27.44
N ILE A 512 13.42 13.75 -26.18
CA ILE A 512 14.18 12.78 -25.37
C ILE A 512 13.24 11.64 -24.98
N GLY A 513 13.65 10.40 -25.27
CA GLY A 513 13.10 9.21 -24.62
C GLY A 513 13.91 8.92 -23.37
N PHE A 514 13.37 9.26 -22.21
CA PHE A 514 14.04 9.10 -20.93
C PHE A 514 13.71 7.71 -20.35
N PRO A 515 14.72 6.87 -20.07
CA PRO A 515 14.50 5.50 -19.57
C PRO A 515 14.18 5.46 -18.05
N GLY A 516 13.81 6.59 -17.46
CA GLY A 516 13.38 6.68 -16.07
C GLY A 516 11.87 6.78 -15.87
N VAL A 517 11.49 6.67 -14.59
CA VAL A 517 10.12 6.82 -14.10
C VAL A 517 9.98 8.18 -13.45
N LEU A 518 9.02 8.98 -13.92
CA LEU A 518 8.74 10.33 -13.44
C LEU A 518 7.23 10.56 -13.31
N GLU A 519 6.85 11.55 -12.51
CA GLU A 519 5.49 12.10 -12.53
C GLU A 519 5.32 13.09 -13.71
N ALA A 520 4.09 13.23 -14.22
CA ALA A 520 3.79 14.07 -15.38
C ALA A 520 4.11 15.56 -15.20
N GLY A 521 3.81 16.13 -14.04
CA GLY A 521 4.22 17.46 -13.61
C GLY A 521 5.73 17.63 -13.49
N GLN A 522 6.44 16.63 -12.99
CA GLN A 522 7.91 16.64 -12.94
C GLN A 522 8.49 16.69 -14.36
N GLY A 523 8.03 15.81 -15.24
CA GLY A 523 8.44 15.77 -16.64
C GLY A 523 8.18 17.10 -17.37
N ARG A 524 7.05 17.78 -17.08
CA ARG A 524 6.75 19.10 -17.63
C ARG A 524 7.74 20.17 -17.14
N ALA A 525 8.07 20.17 -15.84
CA ALA A 525 9.04 21.09 -15.27
C ALA A 525 10.44 20.87 -15.87
N LEU A 526 10.91 19.62 -15.92
CA LEU A 526 12.20 19.27 -16.52
C LEU A 526 12.26 19.61 -18.02
N ALA A 527 11.19 19.37 -18.79
CA ALA A 527 11.12 19.76 -20.19
C ALA A 527 11.16 21.29 -20.38
N ALA A 528 10.57 22.06 -19.46
CA ALA A 528 10.64 23.52 -19.47
C ALA A 528 12.03 24.06 -19.17
N ASP A 529 12.70 23.49 -18.18
CA ASP A 529 14.07 23.88 -17.84
C ASP A 529 15.08 23.42 -18.89
N TRP A 530 14.87 22.25 -19.49
CA TRP A 530 15.64 21.79 -20.64
C TRP A 530 15.48 22.72 -21.85
N LEU A 531 14.24 23.09 -22.20
CA LEU A 531 14.00 24.04 -23.29
C LEU A 531 14.61 25.41 -22.99
N ARG A 532 14.58 25.85 -21.73
CA ARG A 532 15.24 27.10 -21.29
C ARG A 532 16.74 27.02 -21.50
N ARG A 533 17.39 25.95 -21.02
CA ARG A 533 18.84 25.71 -21.19
C ARG A 533 19.26 25.68 -22.66
N ARG A 534 18.53 24.96 -23.52
CA ARG A 534 18.80 24.94 -24.98
C ARG A 534 18.74 26.32 -25.64
N TRP A 535 17.94 27.23 -25.12
CA TRP A 535 17.88 28.61 -25.60
C TRP A 535 18.97 29.50 -25.02
N SER A 536 19.39 29.26 -23.78
CA SER A 536 20.51 29.97 -23.14
C SER A 536 21.85 29.57 -23.76
N ASP A 537 22.04 28.28 -24.07
CA ASP A 537 23.26 27.72 -24.67
C ASP A 537 23.57 28.19 -26.11
N ARG A 538 22.75 29.10 -26.67
CA ARG A 538 22.88 29.54 -28.05
C ARG A 538 24.14 30.34 -28.32
N GLU A 539 24.73 30.94 -27.29
CA GLU A 539 25.91 31.81 -27.40
C GLU A 539 27.12 31.15 -26.76
N ARG A 540 28.24 31.09 -27.49
CA ARG A 540 29.55 30.69 -27.00
C ARG A 540 30.53 31.83 -27.13
N ILE A 541 31.40 31.98 -26.14
CA ILE A 541 32.46 32.96 -26.13
C ILE A 541 33.82 32.28 -25.99
N SER A 542 34.80 32.76 -26.74
CA SER A 542 36.19 32.30 -26.67
C SER A 542 37.13 33.49 -26.49
N PHE A 543 38.12 33.34 -25.61
CA PHE A 543 39.13 34.36 -25.31
C PHE A 543 40.40 33.73 -24.72
N SER A 544 41.48 34.50 -24.60
CA SER A 544 42.74 34.06 -24.00
C SER A 544 43.07 34.82 -22.72
N LEU A 545 43.65 34.14 -21.74
CA LEU A 545 44.06 34.68 -20.44
C LEU A 545 45.56 34.52 -20.19
N PRO A 546 46.17 35.39 -19.37
CA PRO A 546 47.56 35.19 -18.93
C PRO A 546 47.69 33.94 -18.08
N GLN A 547 48.82 33.23 -18.20
CA GLN A 547 49.11 32.06 -17.35
C GLN A 547 50.08 32.46 -16.22
N PRO A 548 49.81 32.10 -14.95
CA PRO A 548 48.63 31.37 -14.45
C PRO A 548 47.40 32.27 -14.21
N SER A 549 46.21 31.77 -14.56
CA SER A 549 44.91 32.36 -14.18
C SER A 549 44.15 31.39 -13.28
N ALA A 550 44.38 31.50 -11.97
CA ALA A 550 43.71 30.65 -10.98
C ALA A 550 42.19 30.91 -10.96
N GLY A 551 41.39 29.85 -10.82
CA GLY A 551 39.93 29.94 -10.69
C GLY A 551 39.13 29.94 -12.00
N ILE A 552 39.79 30.08 -13.17
CA ILE A 552 39.13 29.88 -14.48
C ILE A 552 39.50 28.50 -15.01
N GLU A 553 38.64 27.53 -14.75
CA GLU A 553 38.73 26.12 -15.12
C GLU A 553 37.38 25.62 -15.66
N PRO A 554 37.31 24.46 -16.35
CA PRO A 554 36.03 23.86 -16.72
C PRO A 554 35.09 23.75 -15.51
N GLY A 555 33.86 24.21 -15.67
CA GLY A 555 32.86 24.29 -14.59
C GLY A 555 32.84 25.61 -13.81
N ALA A 556 33.79 26.53 -14.04
CA ALA A 556 33.74 27.88 -13.48
C ALA A 556 32.66 28.73 -14.17
N ILE A 557 32.02 29.61 -13.41
CA ILE A 557 31.01 30.55 -13.92
C ILE A 557 31.63 31.94 -13.98
N ILE A 558 31.59 32.56 -15.16
CA ILE A 558 32.25 33.82 -15.46
C ILE A 558 31.28 34.85 -16.04
N ARG A 559 31.63 36.13 -15.92
CA ARG A 559 31.07 37.23 -16.70
C ARG A 559 32.18 37.83 -17.54
N VAL A 560 31.84 38.19 -18.77
CA VAL A 560 32.80 38.79 -19.71
C VAL A 560 32.28 40.17 -20.13
N PRO A 561 32.53 41.24 -19.35
CA PRO A 561 32.04 42.59 -19.65
C PRO A 561 32.41 43.07 -21.07
N ALA A 562 33.59 42.68 -21.56
CA ALA A 562 34.07 43.01 -22.91
C ALA A 562 33.19 42.45 -24.05
N SER A 563 32.34 41.44 -23.77
CA SER A 563 31.40 40.89 -24.76
C SER A 563 30.21 41.81 -25.04
N GLY A 564 29.94 42.78 -24.16
CA GLY A 564 28.71 43.58 -24.18
C GLY A 564 27.45 42.82 -23.76
N ASN A 565 27.56 41.53 -23.43
CA ASN A 565 26.50 40.69 -22.89
C ASN A 565 26.65 40.58 -21.36
N GLY A 566 25.58 40.90 -20.62
CA GLY A 566 25.54 40.82 -19.16
C GLY A 566 25.23 39.42 -18.61
N ALA A 567 25.14 38.42 -19.47
CA ALA A 567 24.87 37.04 -19.08
C ALA A 567 26.05 36.39 -18.34
N ASP A 568 25.72 35.32 -17.61
CA ASP A 568 26.71 34.43 -17.00
C ASP A 568 27.08 33.34 -18.02
N PHE A 569 28.36 32.96 -18.05
CA PHE A 569 28.88 31.92 -18.93
C PHE A 569 29.51 30.79 -18.10
N LEU A 570 29.25 29.55 -18.48
CA LEU A 570 29.91 28.37 -17.92
C LEU A 570 31.12 28.02 -18.79
N VAL A 571 32.30 27.96 -18.18
CA VAL A 571 33.53 27.50 -18.85
C VAL A 571 33.39 26.01 -19.16
N VAL A 572 33.53 25.65 -20.43
CA VAL A 572 33.39 24.26 -20.92
C VAL A 572 34.70 23.65 -21.38
N GLU A 573 35.67 24.49 -21.75
CA GLU A 573 36.96 24.03 -22.26
C GLU A 573 38.06 25.02 -21.89
N VAL A 574 39.21 24.48 -21.50
CA VAL A 574 40.42 25.24 -21.23
C VAL A 574 41.59 24.52 -21.90
N GLU A 575 42.34 25.25 -22.73
CA GLU A 575 43.59 24.76 -23.33
C GLU A 575 44.77 25.57 -22.75
N ASP A 576 45.68 24.90 -22.05
CA ASP A 576 46.89 25.51 -21.49
C ASP A 576 48.06 25.48 -22.49
N GLY A 577 48.60 26.66 -22.80
CA GLY A 577 49.76 26.86 -23.70
C GLY A 577 50.58 28.09 -23.28
N LEU A 578 51.06 28.90 -24.23
CA LEU A 578 51.70 30.20 -23.91
C LEU A 578 50.73 31.19 -23.24
N ALA A 579 49.46 31.13 -23.64
CA ALA A 579 48.33 31.74 -22.98
C ALA A 579 47.29 30.65 -22.74
N ARG A 580 46.41 30.85 -21.76
CA ARG A 580 45.30 29.95 -21.47
C ARG A 580 44.12 30.32 -22.36
N LYS A 581 43.72 29.44 -23.28
CA LYS A 581 42.49 29.65 -24.08
C LYS A 581 41.30 29.11 -23.33
N VAL A 582 40.21 29.87 -23.33
CA VAL A 582 38.99 29.56 -22.60
C VAL A 582 37.81 29.61 -23.56
N THR A 583 37.02 28.54 -23.60
CA THR A 583 35.70 28.52 -24.26
C THR A 583 34.63 28.40 -23.19
N ALA A 584 33.62 29.26 -23.26
CA ALA A 584 32.49 29.25 -22.35
C ALA A 584 31.16 29.37 -23.11
N ARG A 585 30.07 28.82 -22.56
CA ARG A 585 28.72 28.94 -23.11
C ARG A 585 27.82 29.75 -22.19
N GLU A 586 26.91 30.51 -22.76
CA GLU A 586 25.90 31.26 -22.00
C GLU A 586 25.02 30.27 -21.22
N ILE A 587 24.81 30.56 -19.93
CA ILE A 587 23.91 29.81 -19.05
C ILE A 587 22.88 30.75 -18.42
N THR A 588 21.86 30.17 -17.80
CA THR A 588 20.90 30.93 -16.99
C THR A 588 20.81 30.36 -15.60
N ARG A 589 21.13 31.20 -14.61
CA ARG A 589 21.03 30.88 -13.20
C ARG A 589 19.75 31.48 -12.64
N ALA A 590 18.66 30.74 -12.78
CA ALA A 590 17.33 31.15 -12.33
C ALA A 590 16.63 29.99 -11.63
N ALA A 591 15.61 30.31 -10.85
CA ALA A 591 14.77 29.30 -10.23
C ALA A 591 14.19 28.32 -11.28
N PRO A 592 14.17 27.02 -10.97
CA PRO A 592 13.65 25.99 -11.86
C PRO A 592 12.14 26.16 -12.09
N ALA A 593 11.63 25.56 -13.15
CA ALA A 593 10.19 25.51 -13.39
C ALA A 593 9.51 24.70 -12.27
N PRO A 594 8.36 25.16 -11.73
CA PRO A 594 7.72 24.46 -10.63
C PRO A 594 7.13 23.13 -11.09
N TRP A 595 7.44 22.07 -10.34
CA TRP A 595 6.79 20.75 -10.48
C TRP A 595 5.34 20.83 -10.01
N ARG A 596 4.42 21.02 -10.96
CA ARG A 596 2.97 21.04 -10.71
C ARG A 596 2.39 19.63 -10.79
N SER A 597 2.30 18.99 -9.64
CA SER A 597 1.76 17.63 -9.50
C SER A 597 0.26 17.59 -9.73
N GLY A 598 -0.22 16.46 -10.24
CA GLY A 598 -1.63 16.14 -10.28
C GLY A 598 -1.82 14.65 -10.50
N ASN A 599 -2.92 14.09 -10.00
CA ASN A 599 -3.27 12.73 -10.36
C ASN A 599 -3.49 12.65 -11.87
N PRO A 600 -3.05 11.57 -12.54
CA PRO A 600 -3.49 11.34 -13.90
C PRO A 600 -5.01 11.42 -13.93
N ALA A 601 -5.55 12.01 -14.99
CA ALA A 601 -6.97 11.84 -15.23
C ALA A 601 -7.20 10.33 -15.22
N LEU A 602 -8.05 9.84 -14.32
CA LEU A 602 -8.59 8.50 -14.42
C LEU A 602 -9.35 8.51 -15.74
N GLY A 603 -8.66 8.19 -16.84
CA GLY A 603 -9.31 7.67 -18.01
C GLY A 603 -10.18 6.57 -17.47
N THR A 604 -11.47 6.59 -17.81
CA THR A 604 -12.31 5.41 -17.61
C THR A 604 -11.53 4.26 -18.21
N LEU A 605 -10.89 3.45 -17.34
CA LEU A 605 -10.21 2.24 -17.76
C LEU A 605 -11.26 1.54 -18.60
N ALA A 606 -10.96 1.33 -19.89
CA ALA A 606 -11.87 0.60 -20.74
C ALA A 606 -12.14 -0.71 -19.98
N ALA A 607 -13.40 -0.93 -19.60
CA ALA A 607 -13.74 -2.08 -18.78
C ALA A 607 -13.12 -3.31 -19.46
N PRO A 608 -12.34 -4.13 -18.73
CA PRO A 608 -11.74 -5.30 -19.35
C PRO A 608 -12.85 -6.07 -20.05
N VAL A 609 -12.67 -6.34 -21.34
CA VAL A 609 -13.61 -7.12 -22.13
C VAL A 609 -13.59 -8.53 -21.54
N VAL A 610 -14.58 -8.82 -20.70
CA VAL A 610 -14.81 -10.14 -20.13
C VAL A 610 -15.54 -10.97 -21.20
N GLY A 611 -14.92 -12.06 -21.64
CA GLY A 611 -15.56 -13.03 -22.55
C GLY A 611 -16.57 -13.92 -21.81
N GLN A 612 -17.17 -14.90 -22.47
CA GLN A 612 -18.11 -15.83 -21.85
C GLN A 612 -17.48 -16.60 -20.67
N PRO A 613 -18.21 -16.83 -19.56
CA PRO A 613 -17.75 -17.72 -18.49
C PRO A 613 -17.79 -19.19 -18.94
N LEU A 614 -17.01 -20.05 -18.28
CA LEU A 614 -17.28 -21.48 -18.23
C LEU A 614 -18.35 -21.71 -17.18
N ALA A 615 -19.49 -22.30 -17.53
CA ALA A 615 -20.51 -22.70 -16.56
C ALA A 615 -20.90 -24.16 -16.78
N LEU A 616 -20.91 -24.93 -15.70
CA LEU A 616 -21.32 -26.33 -15.66
C LEU A 616 -22.57 -26.44 -14.80
N PHE A 617 -23.60 -27.12 -15.31
CA PHE A 617 -24.78 -27.48 -14.54
C PHE A 617 -24.64 -28.93 -14.06
N LEU A 618 -24.90 -29.13 -12.77
CA LEU A 618 -24.70 -30.40 -12.08
C LEU A 618 -26.03 -30.88 -11.51
N ASP A 619 -26.59 -31.96 -12.07
CA ASP A 619 -27.74 -32.66 -11.48
C ASP A 619 -27.26 -33.67 -10.43
N LEU A 620 -27.18 -33.21 -9.17
CA LEU A 620 -26.58 -33.97 -8.08
C LEU A 620 -27.61 -34.84 -7.34
N PRO A 621 -27.21 -36.01 -6.79
CA PRO A 621 -28.08 -36.85 -5.96
C PRO A 621 -28.38 -36.20 -4.61
N SER A 622 -29.50 -36.52 -3.96
CA SER A 622 -29.79 -36.06 -2.59
C SER A 622 -28.66 -36.42 -1.62
N ASN A 623 -28.47 -35.57 -0.61
CA ASN A 623 -27.54 -35.73 0.50
C ASN A 623 -28.38 -35.70 1.78
N ALA A 624 -27.80 -36.09 2.90
CA ALA A 624 -28.52 -36.15 4.18
C ALA A 624 -28.90 -34.76 4.76
N SER A 625 -28.59 -33.65 4.08
CA SER A 625 -29.05 -32.32 4.49
C SER A 625 -30.47 -32.04 3.98
N ALA A 626 -31.25 -31.26 4.73
CA ALA A 626 -32.65 -30.94 4.48
C ALA A 626 -32.90 -30.02 3.24
N GLU A 627 -32.06 -30.10 2.21
CA GLU A 627 -32.20 -29.35 0.96
C GLU A 627 -33.32 -29.94 0.10
N ALA A 628 -34.04 -29.06 -0.59
CA ALA A 628 -35.10 -29.50 -1.50
C ALA A 628 -34.50 -30.09 -2.80
N PRO A 629 -35.15 -31.05 -3.47
CA PRO A 629 -34.61 -31.71 -4.66
C PRO A 629 -34.17 -30.76 -5.78
N GLN A 630 -34.93 -29.70 -6.05
CA GLN A 630 -34.59 -28.69 -7.05
C GLN A 630 -33.32 -27.89 -6.72
N GLU A 631 -32.94 -27.78 -5.44
CA GLU A 631 -31.71 -27.10 -5.01
C GLU A 631 -30.45 -27.95 -5.26
N ARG A 632 -30.64 -29.24 -5.58
CA ARG A 632 -29.56 -30.14 -5.97
C ARG A 632 -29.21 -30.05 -7.45
N PHE A 633 -30.00 -29.33 -8.24
CA PHE A 633 -29.54 -28.83 -9.52
C PHE A 633 -28.65 -27.60 -9.28
N ARG A 634 -27.34 -27.82 -9.33
CA ARG A 634 -26.31 -26.85 -8.97
C ARG A 634 -25.65 -26.27 -10.22
N VAL A 635 -25.00 -25.12 -10.07
CA VAL A 635 -24.21 -24.49 -11.12
C VAL A 635 -22.84 -24.10 -10.58
N ALA A 636 -21.80 -24.45 -11.32
CA ALA A 636 -20.42 -24.05 -11.06
C ALA A 636 -19.97 -23.15 -12.20
N ALA A 637 -19.47 -21.96 -11.89
CA ALA A 637 -19.03 -21.00 -12.91
C ALA A 637 -17.62 -20.52 -12.64
N TRP A 638 -16.86 -20.31 -13.72
CA TRP A 638 -15.50 -19.82 -13.68
C TRP A 638 -15.24 -18.84 -14.82
N GLN A 639 -14.46 -17.79 -14.56
CA GLN A 639 -14.07 -16.78 -15.53
C GLN A 639 -12.80 -16.07 -15.07
N LYS A 640 -11.90 -15.71 -16.00
CA LYS A 640 -10.72 -14.89 -15.74
C LYS A 640 -10.71 -13.63 -16.63
N PRO A 641 -10.71 -12.41 -16.07
CA PRO A 641 -10.86 -12.08 -14.65
C PRO A 641 -12.27 -12.40 -14.12
N TRP A 642 -12.40 -12.76 -12.85
CA TRP A 642 -13.70 -13.06 -12.24
C TRP A 642 -14.56 -11.81 -12.08
N LYS A 643 -15.84 -11.95 -12.44
CA LYS A 643 -16.93 -11.07 -12.03
C LYS A 643 -18.06 -11.93 -11.47
N SER A 644 -18.89 -11.36 -10.61
CA SER A 644 -20.11 -12.05 -10.18
C SER A 644 -20.96 -12.43 -11.40
N GLN A 645 -21.49 -13.64 -11.43
CA GLN A 645 -22.24 -14.18 -12.57
C GLN A 645 -23.73 -14.21 -12.26
N ALA A 646 -24.56 -13.69 -13.15
CA ALA A 646 -26.00 -13.81 -13.09
C ALA A 646 -26.46 -15.03 -13.90
N VAL A 647 -27.32 -15.85 -13.30
CA VAL A 647 -27.87 -17.07 -13.91
C VAL A 647 -29.34 -16.84 -14.22
N TYR A 648 -29.70 -16.96 -15.49
CA TYR A 648 -31.06 -16.78 -15.98
C TYR A 648 -31.59 -18.08 -16.58
N ALA A 649 -32.92 -18.27 -16.54
CA ALA A 649 -33.59 -19.39 -17.21
C ALA A 649 -34.84 -18.94 -17.97
N SER A 650 -35.16 -19.63 -19.06
CA SER A 650 -36.42 -19.50 -19.81
C SER A 650 -36.83 -20.83 -20.44
N PRO A 651 -38.14 -21.14 -20.53
CA PRO A 651 -38.63 -22.25 -21.36
C PRO A 651 -38.41 -22.02 -22.87
N GLU A 652 -38.15 -20.79 -23.31
CA GLU A 652 -37.90 -20.42 -24.71
C GLU A 652 -36.52 -19.76 -24.89
N ALA A 653 -36.14 -19.44 -26.13
CA ALA A 653 -34.91 -18.70 -26.43
C ALA A 653 -34.98 -17.19 -26.08
N THR A 654 -36.09 -16.73 -25.53
CA THR A 654 -36.38 -15.34 -25.10
C THR A 654 -37.10 -15.32 -23.76
N GLY A 655 -37.23 -14.16 -23.11
CA GLY A 655 -38.00 -14.06 -21.85
C GLY A 655 -37.27 -14.60 -20.61
N PHE A 656 -35.94 -14.53 -20.59
CA PHE A 656 -35.09 -14.98 -19.49
C PHE A 656 -35.40 -14.29 -18.16
N ALA A 657 -35.69 -15.07 -17.13
CA ALA A 657 -35.87 -14.62 -15.75
C ALA A 657 -34.62 -14.91 -14.93
N LEU A 658 -34.20 -13.97 -14.07
CA LEU A 658 -33.07 -14.14 -13.16
C LEU A 658 -33.42 -15.21 -12.12
N ARG A 659 -32.56 -16.21 -11.97
CA ARG A 659 -32.73 -17.33 -11.02
C ARG A 659 -31.81 -17.20 -9.82
N THR A 660 -30.53 -16.89 -10.04
CA THR A 660 -29.55 -16.73 -8.96
C THR A 660 -28.37 -15.85 -9.39
N THR A 661 -27.48 -15.52 -8.46
CA THR A 661 -26.20 -14.84 -8.71
C THR A 661 -25.08 -15.56 -7.96
N LEU A 662 -23.96 -15.80 -8.65
CA LEU A 662 -22.76 -16.45 -8.11
C LEU A 662 -21.73 -15.38 -7.74
N GLY A 663 -21.33 -15.34 -6.48
CA GLY A 663 -20.40 -14.34 -5.94
C GLY A 663 -18.92 -14.70 -6.11
N GLN A 664 -18.61 -15.99 -6.16
CA GLN A 664 -17.24 -16.55 -6.19
C GLN A 664 -17.09 -17.54 -7.35
N PRO A 665 -15.88 -17.66 -7.95
CA PRO A 665 -15.61 -18.67 -8.96
C PRO A 665 -15.56 -20.06 -8.31
N ALA A 666 -16.08 -21.07 -9.00
CA ALA A 666 -15.93 -22.46 -8.58
C ALA A 666 -14.57 -23.03 -9.00
N ASP A 667 -14.05 -23.96 -8.21
CA ASP A 667 -12.84 -24.71 -8.52
C ASP A 667 -13.15 -25.81 -9.54
N ILE A 668 -12.87 -25.51 -10.80
CA ILE A 668 -13.13 -26.37 -11.95
C ILE A 668 -11.80 -26.79 -12.58
N GLY A 669 -11.71 -28.06 -12.97
CA GLY A 669 -10.61 -28.59 -13.76
C GLY A 669 -11.07 -29.65 -14.75
N ALA A 670 -10.11 -30.24 -15.46
CA ALA A 670 -10.35 -31.35 -16.39
C ALA A 670 -9.37 -32.50 -16.13
N LEU A 671 -9.84 -33.74 -16.32
CA LEU A 671 -8.98 -34.91 -16.23
C LEU A 671 -7.92 -34.90 -17.33
N VAL A 672 -6.66 -35.15 -16.96
CA VAL A 672 -5.57 -35.37 -17.91
C VAL A 672 -5.58 -36.81 -18.44
N GLU A 673 -5.97 -37.76 -17.60
CA GLU A 673 -6.04 -39.20 -17.92
C GLU A 673 -7.42 -39.77 -17.55
N PRO A 674 -7.91 -40.79 -18.27
CA PRO A 674 -9.21 -41.39 -17.96
C PRO A 674 -9.19 -42.10 -16.60
N LEU A 675 -10.31 -42.04 -15.89
CA LEU A 675 -10.52 -42.76 -14.63
C LEU A 675 -11.51 -43.90 -14.85
N PRO A 676 -11.08 -45.18 -14.81
CA PRO A 676 -12.00 -46.30 -14.92
C PRO A 676 -12.91 -46.44 -13.68
N PRO A 677 -13.98 -47.25 -13.78
CA PRO A 677 -14.77 -47.67 -12.62
C PRO A 677 -13.88 -48.32 -11.55
N GLY A 678 -14.17 -48.02 -10.28
CA GLY A 678 -13.36 -48.41 -9.13
C GLY A 678 -14.15 -49.19 -8.07
N PRO A 679 -13.52 -49.53 -6.94
CA PRO A 679 -14.21 -50.15 -5.81
C PRO A 679 -15.15 -49.16 -5.10
N VAL A 680 -16.24 -49.68 -4.54
CA VAL A 680 -17.25 -48.93 -3.77
C VAL A 680 -17.16 -49.31 -2.28
N GLY A 681 -17.49 -48.38 -1.38
CA GLY A 681 -17.58 -48.63 0.06
C GLY A 681 -16.23 -48.83 0.77
N ARG A 682 -15.12 -48.54 0.08
CA ARG A 682 -13.76 -48.53 0.64
C ARG A 682 -12.91 -47.48 -0.08
N ILE A 683 -11.79 -47.12 0.53
CA ILE A 683 -10.84 -46.19 -0.07
C ILE A 683 -10.05 -46.90 -1.16
N ASP A 684 -10.07 -46.31 -2.35
CA ASP A 684 -9.27 -46.72 -3.49
C ASP A 684 -7.86 -46.11 -3.38
N HIS A 685 -6.91 -46.97 -3.04
CA HIS A 685 -5.49 -46.63 -2.98
C HIS A 685 -4.76 -46.92 -4.31
N GLY A 686 -5.41 -47.61 -5.26
CA GLY A 686 -4.80 -48.03 -6.51
C GLY A 686 -4.99 -47.03 -7.65
N ALA A 687 -6.08 -46.25 -7.62
CA ALA A 687 -6.35 -45.20 -8.59
C ALA A 687 -5.90 -43.82 -8.11
N ALA A 688 -5.52 -42.97 -9.06
CA ALA A 688 -5.20 -41.55 -8.85
C ALA A 688 -5.90 -40.73 -9.93
N LEU A 689 -6.41 -39.55 -9.56
CA LEU A 689 -6.90 -38.55 -10.50
C LEU A 689 -5.75 -37.61 -10.83
N THR A 690 -5.51 -37.37 -12.12
CA THR A 690 -4.64 -36.27 -12.55
C THR A 690 -5.51 -35.21 -13.19
N VAL A 691 -5.56 -34.02 -12.60
CA VAL A 691 -6.50 -32.94 -12.94
C VAL A 691 -5.71 -31.68 -13.27
N GLU A 692 -6.00 -31.05 -14.40
CA GLU A 692 -5.58 -29.68 -14.69
C GLU A 692 -6.66 -28.72 -14.19
N PHE A 693 -6.38 -27.93 -13.17
CA PHE A 693 -7.30 -26.94 -12.62
C PHE A 693 -7.19 -25.61 -13.37
N PHE A 694 -8.30 -24.87 -13.46
CA PHE A 694 -8.33 -23.55 -14.10
C PHE A 694 -7.95 -22.46 -13.10
N GLY A 695 -6.73 -22.49 -12.56
CA GLY A 695 -6.24 -21.54 -11.56
C GLY A 695 -6.85 -21.71 -10.18
N ALA A 696 -7.17 -22.95 -9.80
CA ALA A 696 -7.63 -23.37 -8.48
C ALA A 696 -6.57 -24.26 -7.80
N GLU A 697 -6.59 -24.31 -6.46
CA GLU A 697 -5.67 -25.12 -5.65
C GLU A 697 -6.44 -26.22 -4.89
N ALA A 698 -5.82 -27.39 -4.70
CA ALA A 698 -6.41 -28.49 -3.94
C ALA A 698 -5.59 -28.79 -2.67
N ALA A 699 -6.27 -29.10 -1.56
CA ALA A 699 -5.61 -29.38 -0.28
C ALA A 699 -5.81 -30.83 0.16
N SER A 700 -4.80 -31.39 0.82
CA SER A 700 -4.91 -32.69 1.49
C SER A 700 -5.71 -32.56 2.79
N VAL A 701 -6.48 -33.58 3.15
CA VAL A 701 -7.26 -33.64 4.40
C VAL A 701 -6.93 -34.90 5.20
N SER A 702 -7.15 -34.85 6.51
CA SER A 702 -7.02 -36.06 7.33
C SER A 702 -8.10 -37.09 6.99
N ARG A 703 -7.81 -38.38 7.22
CA ARG A 703 -8.79 -39.47 7.05
C ARG A 703 -10.11 -39.21 7.76
N ASN A 704 -10.08 -38.63 8.97
CA ASN A 704 -11.29 -38.32 9.71
C ASN A 704 -12.11 -37.20 9.07
N GLN A 705 -11.45 -36.18 8.49
CA GLN A 705 -12.14 -35.12 7.75
C GLN A 705 -12.74 -35.67 6.45
N LEU A 706 -12.00 -36.51 5.72
CA LEU A 706 -12.49 -37.21 4.54
C LEU A 706 -13.78 -37.99 4.85
N LEU A 707 -13.76 -38.82 5.90
CA LEU A 707 -14.92 -39.61 6.31
C LEU A 707 -16.08 -38.76 6.86
N ASN A 708 -15.83 -37.49 7.21
CA ASN A 708 -16.85 -36.52 7.60
C ASN A 708 -17.29 -35.62 6.42
N GLY A 709 -16.95 -35.97 5.17
CA GLY A 709 -17.44 -35.26 3.98
C GLY A 709 -16.55 -34.12 3.48
N ALA A 710 -15.26 -34.07 3.85
CA ALA A 710 -14.32 -33.11 3.25
C ALA A 710 -13.86 -33.55 1.84
N ASN A 711 -13.35 -32.61 1.05
CA ASN A 711 -12.80 -32.85 -0.30
C ASN A 711 -13.76 -33.57 -1.26
N VAL A 712 -15.04 -33.20 -1.25
CA VAL A 712 -16.03 -33.75 -2.18
C VAL A 712 -15.85 -33.10 -3.54
N ALA A 713 -15.86 -33.90 -4.61
CA ALA A 713 -15.82 -33.45 -5.98
C ALA A 713 -16.88 -34.17 -6.82
N ALA A 714 -17.41 -33.48 -7.82
CA ALA A 714 -18.25 -34.04 -8.86
C ALA A 714 -17.44 -34.20 -10.14
N LEU A 715 -17.31 -35.44 -10.62
CA LEU A 715 -16.61 -35.78 -11.84
C LEU A 715 -17.62 -36.14 -12.93
N ARG A 716 -17.55 -35.46 -14.08
CA ARG A 716 -18.41 -35.78 -15.23
C ARG A 716 -18.10 -37.19 -15.74
N SER A 717 -19.11 -38.05 -15.76
CA SER A 717 -18.97 -39.44 -16.20
C SER A 717 -19.09 -39.57 -17.72
N ALA A 718 -18.59 -40.69 -18.25
CA ALA A 718 -18.82 -41.10 -19.63
C ALA A 718 -20.31 -41.38 -19.93
N ALA A 719 -21.11 -41.70 -18.90
CA ALA A 719 -22.56 -41.90 -18.99
C ALA A 719 -23.34 -40.56 -19.03
N GLY A 720 -22.66 -39.43 -18.88
CA GLY A 720 -23.25 -38.09 -19.03
C GLY A 720 -23.76 -37.45 -17.73
N GLY A 721 -23.77 -38.18 -16.60
CA GLY A 721 -24.04 -37.63 -15.27
C GLY A 721 -22.77 -37.27 -14.51
N PHE A 722 -22.86 -37.20 -13.18
CA PHE A 722 -21.71 -36.93 -12.31
C PHE A 722 -21.51 -38.05 -11.29
N GLU A 723 -20.28 -38.56 -11.22
CA GLU A 723 -19.82 -39.34 -10.08
C GLU A 723 -19.45 -38.39 -8.94
N ILE A 724 -19.95 -38.68 -7.74
CA ILE A 724 -19.50 -37.98 -6.54
C ILE A 724 -18.39 -38.81 -5.90
N LEU A 725 -17.24 -38.17 -5.70
CA LEU A 725 -16.09 -38.79 -5.09
C LEU A 725 -15.42 -37.84 -4.10
N GLN A 726 -14.54 -38.38 -3.26
CA GLN A 726 -13.69 -37.59 -2.38
C GLN A 726 -12.23 -38.03 -2.51
N PHE A 727 -11.30 -37.16 -2.13
CA PHE A 727 -9.86 -37.45 -2.15
C PHE A 727 -9.17 -37.04 -0.85
N GLU A 728 -8.25 -37.89 -0.39
CA GLU A 728 -7.53 -37.66 0.87
C GLU A 728 -6.29 -36.77 0.68
N ALA A 729 -5.51 -37.04 -0.37
CA ALA A 729 -4.26 -36.35 -0.63
C ALA A 729 -4.30 -35.64 -1.98
N ALA A 730 -3.75 -34.42 -2.02
CA ALA A 730 -3.57 -33.58 -3.19
C ALA A 730 -2.11 -33.14 -3.27
N GLU A 731 -1.50 -33.34 -4.43
CA GLU A 731 -0.11 -32.96 -4.74
C GLU A 731 -0.07 -32.24 -6.09
N GLU A 732 0.47 -31.03 -6.12
CA GLU A 732 0.74 -30.32 -7.37
C GLU A 732 1.99 -30.93 -8.03
N ILE A 733 1.82 -31.56 -9.19
CA ILE A 733 2.91 -32.27 -9.90
C ILE A 733 3.51 -31.44 -11.05
N ALA A 734 2.81 -30.40 -11.49
CA ALA A 734 3.26 -29.33 -12.39
C ALA A 734 2.31 -28.13 -12.21
N PRO A 735 2.67 -26.91 -12.67
CA PRO A 735 1.78 -25.75 -12.54
C PRO A 735 0.35 -26.05 -13.02
N ASP A 736 -0.63 -25.83 -12.14
CA ASP A 736 -2.06 -26.11 -12.35
C ASP A 736 -2.44 -27.60 -12.55
N ILE A 737 -1.48 -28.53 -12.51
CA ILE A 737 -1.72 -29.97 -12.67
C ILE A 737 -1.51 -30.70 -11.34
N TRP A 738 -2.60 -31.30 -10.85
CA TRP A 738 -2.68 -31.90 -9.53
C TRP A 738 -2.96 -33.39 -9.61
N ARG A 739 -2.27 -34.16 -8.76
CA ARG A 739 -2.52 -35.57 -8.52
C ARG A 739 -3.30 -35.74 -7.22
N LEU A 740 -4.50 -36.31 -7.32
CA LEU A 740 -5.38 -36.60 -6.18
C LEU A 740 -5.45 -38.10 -5.92
N THR A 741 -5.25 -38.52 -4.66
CA THR A 741 -5.17 -39.94 -4.27
C THR A 741 -5.93 -40.25 -2.99
N GLY A 742 -6.12 -41.54 -2.69
CA GLY A 742 -6.93 -41.99 -1.55
C GLY A 742 -8.40 -41.72 -1.79
N LEU A 743 -8.94 -42.26 -2.88
CA LEU A 743 -10.25 -41.86 -3.39
C LEU A 743 -11.39 -42.62 -2.70
N LEU A 744 -12.43 -41.92 -2.26
CA LEU A 744 -13.73 -42.51 -1.94
C LEU A 744 -14.65 -42.31 -3.15
N ARG A 745 -14.99 -43.40 -3.83
CA ARG A 745 -15.69 -43.35 -5.11
C ARG A 745 -17.20 -43.63 -4.96
N GLY A 746 -18.00 -43.24 -5.95
CA GLY A 746 -19.43 -43.54 -6.03
C GLY A 746 -20.29 -43.07 -4.84
N GLN A 747 -19.89 -41.99 -4.17
CA GLN A 747 -20.60 -41.45 -3.00
C GLN A 747 -22.03 -41.03 -3.36
N LEU A 748 -22.92 -41.02 -2.36
CA LEU A 748 -24.35 -40.70 -2.52
C LEU A 748 -25.07 -41.58 -3.56
N GLY A 749 -24.59 -42.80 -3.77
CA GLY A 749 -25.21 -43.75 -4.69
C GLY A 749 -25.00 -43.39 -6.16
N THR A 750 -23.79 -42.96 -6.52
CA THR A 750 -23.40 -42.63 -7.90
C THR A 750 -22.54 -43.71 -8.56
N GLU A 751 -22.71 -44.96 -8.12
CA GLU A 751 -21.97 -46.10 -8.67
C GLU A 751 -22.27 -46.33 -10.16
N ASP A 752 -23.48 -45.98 -10.62
CA ASP A 752 -23.88 -46.02 -12.03
C ASP A 752 -23.20 -44.95 -12.89
N GLN A 753 -22.58 -43.94 -12.27
CA GLN A 753 -21.84 -42.86 -12.94
C GLN A 753 -20.33 -43.04 -12.87
N MET A 754 -19.83 -44.19 -12.37
CA MET A 754 -18.40 -44.42 -12.29
C MET A 754 -17.78 -44.62 -13.67
N GLY A 755 -16.69 -43.91 -13.92
CA GLY A 755 -15.96 -43.99 -15.19
C GLY A 755 -16.01 -42.66 -15.94
N ALA A 756 -14.83 -42.09 -16.21
CA ALA A 756 -14.67 -40.82 -16.90
C ALA A 756 -13.51 -40.88 -17.90
N GLU A 757 -13.67 -40.21 -19.03
CA GLU A 757 -12.64 -40.08 -20.06
C GLU A 757 -11.68 -38.92 -19.75
N ALA A 758 -10.51 -38.90 -20.40
CA ALA A 758 -9.66 -37.72 -20.38
C ALA A 758 -10.40 -36.50 -20.95
N GLY A 759 -10.19 -35.34 -20.35
CA GLY A 759 -10.91 -34.09 -20.63
C GLY A 759 -12.25 -33.95 -19.90
N ALA A 760 -12.70 -34.94 -19.14
CA ALA A 760 -13.89 -34.81 -18.32
C ALA A 760 -13.73 -33.75 -17.23
N HIS A 761 -14.72 -32.86 -17.09
CA HIS A 761 -14.70 -31.83 -16.07
C HIS A 761 -14.85 -32.40 -14.66
N LEU A 762 -14.04 -31.89 -13.75
CA LEU A 762 -14.12 -32.11 -12.32
C LEU A 762 -14.42 -30.78 -11.63
N VAL A 763 -15.35 -30.79 -10.68
CA VAL A 763 -15.73 -29.61 -9.88
C VAL A 763 -15.58 -29.97 -8.41
N ILE A 764 -14.79 -29.21 -7.65
CA ILE A 764 -14.78 -29.33 -6.19
C ILE A 764 -16.08 -28.73 -5.65
N LEU A 765 -16.77 -29.47 -4.78
CA LEU A 765 -18.07 -29.06 -4.24
C LEU A 765 -17.88 -28.31 -2.92
N ASP A 766 -17.90 -26.99 -2.99
CA ASP A 766 -17.82 -26.07 -1.85
C ASP A 766 -18.93 -24.98 -1.91
N GLU A 767 -18.74 -23.87 -1.21
CA GLU A 767 -19.69 -22.75 -1.18
C GLU A 767 -19.81 -21.99 -2.50
N ALA A 768 -18.85 -22.11 -3.42
CA ALA A 768 -18.90 -21.47 -4.73
C ALA A 768 -19.87 -22.20 -5.69
N VAL A 769 -20.23 -23.46 -5.41
CA VAL A 769 -21.18 -24.27 -6.17
C VAL A 769 -22.61 -24.12 -5.61
N GLY A 770 -23.30 -23.07 -6.07
CA GLY A 770 -24.63 -22.71 -5.62
C GLY A 770 -25.78 -23.44 -6.35
N PRO A 771 -27.01 -23.45 -5.78
CA PRO A 771 -28.22 -23.86 -6.50
C PRO A 771 -28.41 -23.02 -7.76
N ALA A 772 -28.76 -23.67 -8.88
CA ALA A 772 -29.02 -22.99 -10.15
C ALA A 772 -30.29 -22.11 -10.12
N GLY A 773 -31.15 -22.30 -9.11
CA GLY A 773 -32.44 -21.60 -8.98
C GLY A 773 -33.56 -22.21 -9.83
N LEU A 774 -33.51 -23.53 -10.02
CA LEU A 774 -34.62 -24.32 -10.55
C LEU A 774 -35.84 -24.20 -9.62
N ALA A 775 -37.01 -23.85 -10.15
CA ALA A 775 -38.21 -23.69 -9.33
C ALA A 775 -38.91 -25.03 -9.08
N PRO A 776 -39.70 -25.15 -7.99
CA PRO A 776 -40.53 -26.33 -7.76
C PRO A 776 -41.47 -26.60 -8.95
N GLY A 777 -41.47 -27.83 -9.45
CA GLY A 777 -42.25 -28.26 -10.62
C GLY A 777 -41.53 -28.11 -11.96
N GLU A 778 -40.30 -27.57 -11.99
CA GLU A 778 -39.46 -27.51 -13.18
C GLU A 778 -38.49 -28.71 -13.28
N GLU A 779 -38.48 -29.61 -12.30
CA GLU A 779 -37.62 -30.79 -12.29
C GLU A 779 -37.91 -31.68 -13.51
N GLY A 780 -36.85 -32.04 -14.24
CA GLY A 780 -36.97 -32.84 -15.46
C GLY A 780 -37.45 -32.09 -16.70
N LEU A 781 -37.75 -30.79 -16.61
CA LEU A 781 -38.02 -29.95 -17.79
C LEU A 781 -36.71 -29.49 -18.43
N ALA A 782 -36.69 -29.46 -19.76
CA ALA A 782 -35.60 -28.84 -20.52
C ALA A 782 -35.79 -27.31 -20.52
N LEU A 783 -34.83 -26.59 -19.94
CA LEU A 783 -34.84 -25.12 -19.88
C LEU A 783 -33.61 -24.56 -20.60
N ASN A 784 -33.76 -23.37 -21.16
CA ASN A 784 -32.67 -22.59 -21.69
C ASN A 784 -32.07 -21.75 -20.56
N TRP A 785 -30.78 -21.87 -20.33
CA TRP A 785 -30.02 -21.17 -19.31
C TRP A 785 -29.07 -20.16 -19.93
N ARG A 786 -28.88 -19.03 -19.26
CA ARG A 786 -27.84 -18.06 -19.60
C ARG A 786 -27.04 -17.69 -18.36
N VAL A 787 -25.72 -17.77 -18.47
CA VAL A 787 -24.77 -17.41 -17.39
C VAL A 787 -23.79 -16.37 -17.93
N GLY A 788 -23.65 -15.26 -17.23
CA GLY A 788 -22.73 -14.19 -17.63
C GLY A 788 -22.59 -13.10 -16.57
N PRO A 789 -21.65 -12.16 -16.73
CA PRO A 789 -21.33 -11.18 -15.71
C PRO A 789 -22.54 -10.31 -15.34
N THR A 790 -22.75 -10.08 -14.05
CA THR A 790 -23.82 -9.21 -13.56
C THR A 790 -23.67 -7.80 -14.14
N GLY A 791 -24.75 -7.26 -14.71
CA GLY A 791 -24.78 -5.93 -15.31
C GLY A 791 -24.20 -5.85 -16.73
N ALA A 792 -23.74 -6.96 -17.31
CA ALA A 792 -23.37 -7.02 -18.72
C ALA A 792 -24.60 -7.09 -19.64
N ASP A 793 -24.41 -6.74 -20.91
CA ASP A 793 -25.45 -6.91 -21.92
C ASP A 793 -25.66 -8.39 -22.25
N PHE A 794 -26.88 -8.79 -22.61
CA PHE A 794 -27.24 -10.18 -22.97
C PHE A 794 -26.62 -10.65 -24.31
N SER A 795 -25.53 -10.05 -24.75
CA SER A 795 -24.81 -10.43 -25.95
C SER A 795 -24.18 -11.81 -25.80
N SER A 796 -24.04 -12.53 -26.91
CA SER A 796 -23.33 -13.82 -26.92
C SER A 796 -21.83 -13.68 -26.63
N ALA A 797 -21.28 -12.46 -26.57
CA ALA A 797 -19.91 -12.24 -26.16
C ALA A 797 -19.74 -12.33 -24.62
N SER A 798 -20.77 -11.93 -23.87
CA SER A 798 -20.75 -11.84 -22.40
C SER A 798 -21.45 -13.01 -21.72
N PHE A 799 -22.44 -13.62 -22.36
CA PHE A 799 -23.26 -14.70 -21.78
C PHE A 799 -23.07 -16.03 -22.51
N LEU A 800 -22.80 -17.08 -21.74
CA LEU A 800 -22.89 -18.47 -22.18
C LEU A 800 -24.36 -18.91 -22.17
N GLY A 801 -24.84 -19.49 -23.27
CA GLY A 801 -26.18 -20.06 -23.38
C GLY A 801 -26.12 -21.59 -23.45
N LEU A 802 -26.91 -22.27 -22.62
CA LEU A 802 -26.96 -23.74 -22.52
C LEU A 802 -28.41 -24.20 -22.44
N ALA A 803 -28.71 -25.43 -22.90
CA ALA A 803 -30.00 -26.07 -22.70
C ALA A 803 -29.80 -27.29 -21.82
N GLU A 804 -30.37 -27.26 -20.62
CA GLU A 804 -30.11 -28.27 -19.58
C GLU A 804 -31.41 -28.73 -18.92
N THR A 805 -31.39 -29.98 -18.47
CA THR A 805 -32.44 -30.62 -17.69
C THR A 805 -31.84 -31.16 -16.40
N GLY A 806 -32.49 -30.93 -15.27
CA GLY A 806 -32.01 -31.44 -13.98
C GLY A 806 -33.02 -31.37 -12.86
N GLY A 807 -32.56 -31.63 -11.64
CA GLY A 807 -33.39 -31.82 -10.45
C GLY A 807 -33.94 -33.25 -10.33
N VAL A 808 -33.76 -34.10 -11.34
CA VAL A 808 -34.28 -35.47 -11.35
C VAL A 808 -33.38 -36.40 -10.57
N ARG A 809 -32.05 -36.23 -10.64
CA ARG A 809 -31.11 -37.12 -9.95
C ARG A 809 -31.34 -37.18 -8.45
N ALA A 810 -31.72 -36.06 -7.82
CA ALA A 810 -32.05 -36.01 -6.41
C ALA A 810 -33.33 -36.80 -6.05
N LEU A 811 -34.25 -36.97 -6.99
CA LEU A 811 -35.52 -37.68 -6.79
C LEU A 811 -35.43 -39.18 -7.08
N LEU A 812 -34.36 -39.65 -7.74
CA LEU A 812 -34.22 -41.05 -8.13
C LEU A 812 -33.82 -41.93 -6.94
N PRO A 813 -34.57 -43.00 -6.64
CA PRO A 813 -34.18 -43.99 -5.64
C PRO A 813 -32.85 -44.66 -6.00
N LEU A 814 -32.06 -44.96 -4.97
CA LEU A 814 -30.81 -45.68 -5.10
C LEU A 814 -31.05 -47.13 -5.55
N SER A 815 -30.06 -47.74 -6.22
CA SER A 815 -30.17 -49.13 -6.67
C SER A 815 -30.25 -50.09 -5.47
N PRO A 816 -31.19 -51.04 -5.42
CA PRO A 816 -31.20 -52.07 -4.38
C PRO A 816 -29.89 -52.87 -4.33
N VAL A 817 -29.56 -53.46 -3.19
CA VAL A 817 -28.31 -54.22 -3.00
C VAL A 817 -28.57 -55.65 -2.55
N HIS A 818 -27.54 -56.49 -2.58
CA HIS A 818 -27.61 -57.89 -2.15
C HIS A 818 -28.69 -58.73 -2.86
N LEU A 819 -28.96 -58.45 -4.14
CA LEU A 819 -29.81 -59.28 -4.99
C LEU A 819 -29.34 -60.74 -4.90
N ARG A 820 -30.24 -61.66 -4.58
CA ARG A 820 -29.96 -63.09 -4.43
C ARG A 820 -31.16 -63.91 -4.86
N ALA A 821 -30.90 -65.13 -5.31
CA ALA A 821 -31.90 -66.15 -5.55
C ALA A 821 -31.72 -67.28 -4.52
N THR A 822 -32.81 -67.67 -3.86
CA THR A 822 -32.83 -68.80 -2.93
C THR A 822 -33.84 -69.84 -3.43
N PRO A 823 -33.46 -71.11 -3.64
CA PRO A 823 -34.42 -72.15 -4.03
C PRO A 823 -35.54 -72.31 -3.00
N ASP A 824 -36.77 -72.49 -3.47
CA ASP A 824 -37.94 -72.68 -2.61
C ASP A 824 -38.17 -74.15 -2.17
N GLY A 825 -37.42 -75.09 -2.76
CA GLY A 825 -37.54 -76.53 -2.49
C GLY A 825 -38.59 -77.26 -3.34
N GLU A 826 -39.38 -76.54 -4.14
CA GLU A 826 -40.44 -77.04 -5.03
C GLU A 826 -40.12 -76.79 -6.53
N GLY A 827 -38.89 -76.38 -6.84
CA GLY A 827 -38.40 -76.15 -8.20
C GLY A 827 -38.51 -74.70 -8.67
N GLY A 828 -38.93 -73.77 -7.80
CA GLY A 828 -38.86 -72.32 -8.01
C GLY A 828 -37.74 -71.66 -7.23
N VAL A 829 -37.67 -70.33 -7.32
CA VAL A 829 -36.72 -69.51 -6.56
C VAL A 829 -37.41 -68.29 -5.97
N THR A 830 -37.00 -67.89 -4.78
CA THR A 830 -37.34 -66.59 -4.19
C THR A 830 -36.19 -65.63 -4.47
N LEU A 831 -36.47 -64.59 -5.25
CA LEU A 831 -35.57 -63.46 -5.45
C LEU A 831 -35.73 -62.51 -4.27
N GLY A 832 -34.63 -62.04 -3.70
CA GLY A 832 -34.65 -61.07 -2.60
C GLY A 832 -33.51 -60.06 -2.70
N TRP A 833 -33.73 -58.86 -2.14
CA TRP A 833 -32.78 -57.76 -2.12
C TRP A 833 -32.92 -56.92 -0.85
N ILE A 834 -32.02 -55.98 -0.65
CA ILE A 834 -32.04 -55.01 0.46
C ILE A 834 -32.24 -53.61 -0.12
N ARG A 835 -33.20 -52.89 0.45
CA ARG A 835 -33.52 -51.49 0.12
C ARG A 835 -32.37 -50.57 0.51
N ARG A 836 -32.08 -49.58 -0.34
CA ARG A 836 -31.28 -48.40 0.01
C ARG A 836 -32.19 -47.18 0.08
N SER A 837 -31.84 -46.21 0.91
CA SER A 837 -32.53 -44.92 0.97
C SER A 837 -31.55 -43.78 0.75
N ARG A 838 -32.03 -42.70 0.13
CA ARG A 838 -31.27 -41.47 -0.14
C ARG A 838 -31.50 -40.38 0.92
N LEU A 839 -32.46 -40.57 1.82
CA LEU A 839 -32.85 -39.59 2.84
C LEU A 839 -32.61 -40.19 4.23
N ASP A 840 -31.75 -39.55 5.03
CA ASP A 840 -31.46 -39.88 6.44
C ASP A 840 -31.11 -41.35 6.71
N ALA A 841 -30.40 -42.00 5.77
CA ALA A 841 -30.11 -43.43 5.81
C ALA A 841 -28.80 -43.81 6.54
N ASP A 842 -28.00 -42.84 6.96
CA ASP A 842 -26.67 -43.05 7.56
C ASP A 842 -26.68 -43.17 9.09
N SER A 843 -27.84 -43.02 9.73
CA SER A 843 -27.98 -43.12 11.18
C SER A 843 -28.06 -44.58 11.65
N TRP A 844 -27.23 -44.95 12.62
CA TRP A 844 -27.18 -46.30 13.22
C TRP A 844 -28.12 -46.48 14.42
N THR A 845 -28.86 -45.43 14.78
CA THR A 845 -29.70 -45.38 15.99
C THR A 845 -31.09 -46.02 15.78
N PRO A 846 -31.79 -45.79 14.64
CA PRO A 846 -33.07 -46.45 14.35
C PRO A 846 -32.93 -47.94 14.01
N SER A 847 -34.02 -48.71 14.12
CA SER A 847 -34.04 -50.14 13.77
C SER A 847 -34.04 -50.44 12.27
N ASP A 848 -34.44 -49.46 11.45
CA ASP A 848 -34.44 -49.50 9.99
C ASP A 848 -34.28 -48.07 9.44
N ILE A 849 -33.81 -47.94 8.21
CA ILE A 849 -33.64 -46.65 7.53
C ILE A 849 -34.99 -46.07 7.07
N PRO A 850 -35.16 -44.75 6.97
CA PRO A 850 -36.36 -44.15 6.40
C PRO A 850 -36.58 -44.56 4.94
N LEU A 851 -37.83 -44.81 4.53
CA LEU A 851 -38.16 -45.21 3.15
C LEU A 851 -37.78 -44.14 2.11
N GLY A 852 -37.94 -42.85 2.46
CA GLY A 852 -37.66 -41.71 1.57
C GLY A 852 -38.61 -41.54 0.38
N GLU A 853 -39.56 -42.46 0.19
CA GLU A 853 -40.55 -42.48 -0.88
C GLU A 853 -41.97 -42.64 -0.33
N ALA A 854 -42.99 -42.27 -1.12
CA ALA A 854 -44.40 -42.29 -0.68
C ALA A 854 -44.94 -43.70 -0.37
N ARG A 855 -44.38 -44.72 -1.04
CA ARG A 855 -44.66 -46.15 -0.81
C ARG A 855 -43.51 -47.00 -1.31
N GLU A 856 -43.38 -48.21 -0.75
CA GLU A 856 -42.35 -49.16 -1.13
C GLU A 856 -42.84 -50.06 -2.26
N GLU A 857 -42.29 -49.86 -3.47
CA GLU A 857 -42.60 -50.65 -4.67
C GLU A 857 -41.34 -50.89 -5.49
N TYR A 858 -41.24 -52.07 -6.10
CA TYR A 858 -40.10 -52.47 -6.92
C TYR A 858 -40.57 -53.05 -8.26
N SER A 859 -39.90 -52.67 -9.36
CA SER A 859 -39.98 -53.36 -10.64
C SER A 859 -38.90 -54.44 -10.68
N VAL A 860 -39.30 -55.67 -10.99
CA VAL A 860 -38.42 -56.82 -11.19
C VAL A 860 -38.54 -57.26 -12.64
N GLU A 861 -37.43 -57.14 -13.37
CA GLU A 861 -37.31 -57.62 -14.74
C GLU A 861 -36.39 -58.85 -14.76
N ILE A 862 -36.82 -59.90 -15.44
CA ILE A 862 -36.08 -61.16 -15.59
C ILE A 862 -35.79 -61.35 -17.07
N ALA A 863 -34.53 -61.61 -17.41
CA ALA A 863 -34.07 -61.91 -18.76
C ALA A 863 -33.23 -63.19 -18.79
N ALA A 864 -33.08 -63.77 -19.98
CA ALA A 864 -32.12 -64.85 -20.19
C ALA A 864 -30.69 -64.35 -19.96
N ALA A 865 -29.84 -65.22 -19.40
CA ALA A 865 -28.44 -64.89 -19.14
C ALA A 865 -27.73 -64.44 -20.43
N GLY A 866 -27.12 -63.25 -20.38
CA GLY A 866 -26.41 -62.64 -21.51
C GLY A 866 -27.01 -61.33 -22.02
N GLY A 867 -27.98 -60.74 -21.30
CA GLY A 867 -28.51 -59.40 -21.61
C GLY A 867 -29.58 -59.33 -22.71
N GLY A 868 -30.50 -60.29 -22.77
CA GLY A 868 -31.65 -60.26 -23.69
C GLY A 868 -32.81 -59.35 -23.23
N SER A 869 -33.86 -59.22 -24.06
CA SER A 869 -35.10 -58.56 -23.64
C SER A 869 -35.73 -59.27 -22.43
N ALA A 870 -36.29 -58.51 -21.50
CA ALA A 870 -36.98 -59.08 -20.35
C ALA A 870 -38.09 -60.05 -20.80
N VAL A 871 -38.01 -61.29 -20.33
CA VAL A 871 -39.06 -62.31 -20.52
C VAL A 871 -40.20 -62.12 -19.52
N ARG A 872 -39.91 -61.46 -18.39
CA ARG A 872 -40.91 -61.09 -17.37
C ARG A 872 -40.60 -59.73 -16.79
N SER A 873 -41.66 -58.95 -16.57
CA SER A 873 -41.64 -57.71 -15.79
C SER A 873 -42.78 -57.76 -14.79
N VAL A 874 -42.49 -57.56 -13.50
CA VAL A 874 -43.49 -57.59 -12.42
C VAL A 874 -43.23 -56.47 -11.43
N VAL A 875 -44.29 -55.93 -10.82
CA VAL A 875 -44.19 -54.96 -9.72
C VAL A 875 -44.55 -55.66 -8.41
N VAL A 876 -43.71 -55.49 -7.39
CA VAL A 876 -43.91 -56.03 -6.04
C VAL A 876 -43.85 -54.92 -4.99
N THR A 877 -44.52 -55.11 -3.86
CA THR A 877 -44.58 -54.15 -2.74
C THR A 877 -43.67 -54.52 -1.57
N GLU A 878 -42.90 -55.60 -1.71
CA GLU A 878 -41.93 -56.09 -0.72
C GLU A 878 -40.59 -56.30 -1.41
N ALA A 879 -39.49 -56.30 -0.64
CA ALA A 879 -38.13 -56.53 -1.15
C ALA A 879 -37.85 -58.00 -1.52
N ALA A 880 -38.86 -58.70 -2.06
CA ALA A 880 -38.81 -60.08 -2.49
C ALA A 880 -39.82 -60.36 -3.61
N PHE A 881 -39.49 -61.32 -4.48
CA PHE A 881 -40.38 -61.87 -5.49
C PHE A 881 -40.28 -63.40 -5.52
N ALA A 882 -41.41 -64.07 -5.31
CA ALA A 882 -41.50 -65.52 -5.48
C ALA A 882 -41.66 -65.85 -6.97
N TYR A 883 -40.70 -66.60 -7.51
CA TYR A 883 -40.69 -67.05 -8.91
C TYR A 883 -40.87 -68.57 -8.96
N PRO A 884 -42.11 -69.08 -8.82
CA PRO A 884 -42.39 -70.50 -8.73
C PRO A 884 -42.10 -71.22 -10.06
N ALA A 885 -41.88 -72.54 -9.97
CA ALA A 885 -41.55 -73.40 -11.10
C ALA A 885 -42.47 -73.23 -12.32
N ALA A 886 -43.76 -72.98 -12.10
CA ALA A 886 -44.74 -72.75 -13.17
C ALA A 886 -44.48 -71.48 -13.99
N LEU A 887 -44.02 -70.39 -13.35
CA LEU A 887 -43.68 -69.16 -14.06
C LEU A 887 -42.33 -69.30 -14.78
N ILE A 888 -41.36 -69.98 -14.17
CA ILE A 888 -40.08 -70.30 -14.82
C ILE A 888 -40.31 -71.11 -16.10
N ALA A 889 -41.16 -72.15 -16.03
CA ALA A 889 -41.51 -72.97 -17.18
C ALA A 889 -42.26 -72.18 -18.26
N ALA A 890 -43.10 -71.22 -17.89
CA ALA A 890 -43.80 -70.36 -18.84
C ALA A 890 -42.83 -69.42 -19.59
N ASP A 891 -41.81 -68.92 -18.92
CA ASP A 891 -40.88 -67.93 -19.49
C ASP A 891 -39.73 -68.58 -20.28
N PHE A 892 -39.25 -69.74 -19.83
CA PHE A 892 -38.04 -70.38 -20.38
C PHE A 892 -38.26 -71.81 -20.92
N GLY A 893 -39.43 -72.41 -20.69
CA GLY A 893 -39.75 -73.80 -21.06
C GLY A 893 -39.08 -74.86 -20.17
N VAL A 894 -37.78 -74.68 -19.88
CA VAL A 894 -36.98 -75.46 -18.93
C VAL A 894 -36.33 -74.50 -17.93
N VAL A 895 -36.00 -74.99 -16.73
CA VAL A 895 -35.32 -74.17 -15.72
C VAL A 895 -33.91 -73.81 -16.20
N PRO A 896 -33.60 -72.52 -16.42
CA PRO A 896 -32.26 -72.09 -16.84
C PRO A 896 -31.25 -72.21 -15.69
N ALA A 897 -29.97 -72.37 -16.03
CA ALA A 897 -28.90 -72.46 -15.03
C ALA A 897 -28.57 -71.10 -14.38
N GLU A 898 -28.76 -70.00 -15.11
CA GLU A 898 -28.54 -68.63 -14.68
C GLU A 898 -29.61 -67.72 -15.29
N ILE A 899 -29.98 -66.66 -14.59
CA ILE A 899 -30.87 -65.60 -15.08
C ILE A 899 -30.29 -64.22 -14.79
N ASP A 900 -30.55 -63.25 -15.66
CA ASP A 900 -30.24 -61.85 -15.40
C ASP A 900 -31.47 -61.19 -14.76
N VAL A 901 -31.31 -60.66 -13.55
CA VAL A 901 -32.37 -60.01 -12.77
C VAL A 901 -32.04 -58.55 -12.58
N THR A 902 -32.97 -57.67 -12.97
CA THR A 902 -32.89 -56.22 -12.78
C THR A 902 -33.98 -55.78 -11.81
N VAL A 903 -33.60 -55.09 -10.74
CA VAL A 903 -34.55 -54.55 -9.75
C VAL A 903 -34.40 -53.03 -9.66
N ARG A 904 -35.53 -52.31 -9.67
CA ARG A 904 -35.60 -50.84 -9.48
C ARG A 904 -36.64 -50.51 -8.43
N GLN A 905 -36.34 -49.58 -7.53
CA GLN A 905 -37.35 -49.03 -6.61
C GLN A 905 -38.11 -47.88 -7.26
N LEU A 906 -39.40 -47.74 -6.97
CA LEU A 906 -40.24 -46.65 -7.47
C LEU A 906 -40.05 -45.38 -6.63
N SER A 907 -39.88 -44.24 -7.29
CA SER A 907 -40.29 -42.95 -6.76
C SER A 907 -41.58 -42.52 -7.44
N VAL A 908 -42.57 -42.09 -6.66
CA VAL A 908 -43.80 -41.51 -7.22
C VAL A 908 -43.51 -40.19 -7.95
N ALA A 909 -42.43 -39.48 -7.57
CA ALA A 909 -42.05 -38.21 -8.17
C ALA A 909 -41.24 -38.37 -9.48
N ALA A 910 -40.33 -39.34 -9.55
CA ALA A 910 -39.40 -39.48 -10.67
C ALA A 910 -39.50 -40.80 -11.46
N GLY A 911 -40.34 -41.74 -11.04
CA GLY A 911 -40.49 -43.06 -11.67
C GLY A 911 -39.48 -44.09 -11.14
N TRP A 912 -39.12 -45.07 -11.98
CA TRP A 912 -38.23 -46.15 -11.59
C TRP A 912 -36.79 -45.68 -11.42
N GLY A 913 -36.22 -45.92 -10.24
CA GLY A 913 -34.88 -45.51 -9.86
C GLY A 913 -33.75 -46.26 -10.57
N ILE A 914 -32.56 -46.13 -9.98
CA ILE A 914 -31.33 -46.72 -10.51
C ILE A 914 -31.44 -48.26 -10.48
N PRO A 915 -31.11 -48.97 -11.58
CA PRO A 915 -31.23 -50.42 -11.62
C PRO A 915 -30.11 -51.11 -10.84
N ALA A 916 -30.49 -52.14 -10.09
CA ALA A 916 -29.57 -53.17 -9.62
C ALA A 916 -29.70 -54.38 -10.53
N THR A 917 -28.64 -54.72 -11.27
CA THR A 917 -28.63 -55.88 -12.17
C THR A 917 -27.66 -56.93 -11.67
N ARG A 918 -28.11 -58.19 -11.57
CA ARG A 918 -27.24 -59.30 -11.19
C ARG A 918 -27.60 -60.57 -11.95
N ARG A 919 -26.57 -61.28 -12.39
CA ARG A 919 -26.70 -62.67 -12.82
C ARG A 919 -26.77 -63.58 -11.60
N LEU A 920 -27.85 -64.35 -11.48
CA LEU A 920 -28.19 -65.19 -10.34
C LEU A 920 -28.29 -66.66 -10.71
#